data_AF-A0A099GGU6-F1
#
_entry.id   AF-A0A099GGU6-F1
#
_cell.length_a   1.000
_cell.length_b   1.000
_cell.length_c   1.000
_cell.angle_alpha   90.00
_cell.angle_beta   90.00
_cell.angle_gamma   90.00
#
_symmetry.space_group_name_H-M   'P 1'
#
loop_
_entity.id
_entity.type
_entity.pdbx_description
1 polymer ?
#
loop_
_entity_poly.entity_id
_entity_poly.type
_entity_poly.pdbx_seq_one_letter_code
_entity_poly.pdbx_strand_id
1 'polypeptide(L)'
;MPRAARRAVALTRAGLWWEALAASFWAPAALAAGLVAALALGVVAGLDAAGVPGWTLAALGGFWALLFAATALAGWLRFRAPRRAEALARVDRRLAGRPLSALGDRMALGGPEAAALWEAHLDRAWAAAAAARPVVPDAGLVRRDPYGLRLMALTALVMALVFGGLAPAGQGLSAMASGWRPLRDAPDPAAPAGPAWEGWAEPPAYTRRPTIYLNALEADGLVVPEGTVLSFRLYGEGLAVAQDVGEPLAEPAGAAGAPQAVRLERITARRDGTVAVGGRRFALTVTPDAAPEVSLAALATRRADGRLAQGFSARDDNGVAAGTARIALDLDAVDRRFGLAPDPEPREALSLPLPVPAAGARRQVQGTLGADLARHPWANLPVRITLEVQDGIGQTGATPPVAMVLPGRRFFDPLAAGLAEVRRDLMWSRDNAARSARLIRAMVWRPDRAVPDAAARAIVAAVQALEAGPLTPEARDAVAEGLWTAAVAIEDGGLSDALARMRQAQERLSQAIRQGASPDEIARLMDELKAATDAYTEMLAQQGEDPAARFDRSERPVQEITGDQIQQMMDEIQRLMNEGRMSEAAELLEQFNRMMENLEMREGGAGGEGAPGSRAQRRLSETLREQQDLADEALREAQRDPFGLGRQGMDPESGGAPGEGEVGAGPE
;
A
#
# COMPACT_ATOMS: atom_id res chain seq x y z
N MET A 1 31.36 31.04 -17.08
CA MET A 1 30.44 30.09 -16.42
C MET A 1 29.44 29.49 -17.40
N PRO A 2 29.09 28.19 -17.27
CA PRO A 2 27.99 27.55 -18.00
C PRO A 2 26.65 28.28 -17.86
N ARG A 3 25.72 28.08 -18.81
CA ARG A 3 24.36 28.68 -18.75
C ARG A 3 23.60 28.22 -17.50
N ALA A 4 23.71 26.94 -17.13
CA ALA A 4 23.09 26.37 -15.93
C ALA A 4 23.59 27.06 -14.65
N ALA A 5 24.90 27.19 -14.47
CA ALA A 5 25.50 27.94 -13.36
C ALA A 5 25.02 29.39 -13.27
N ARG A 6 24.94 30.12 -14.39
CA ARG A 6 24.43 31.50 -14.39
C ARG A 6 22.98 31.58 -13.93
N ARG A 7 22.12 30.67 -14.39
CA ARG A 7 20.71 30.58 -13.95
C ARG A 7 20.62 30.22 -12.47
N ALA A 8 21.38 29.23 -12.02
CA ALA A 8 21.41 28.81 -10.61
C ALA A 8 21.83 29.96 -9.68
N VAL A 9 22.86 30.75 -10.05
CA VAL A 9 23.31 31.91 -9.26
C VAL A 9 22.29 33.05 -9.29
N ALA A 10 21.64 33.31 -10.43
CA ALA A 10 20.60 34.34 -10.53
C ALA A 10 19.37 34.01 -9.67
N LEU A 11 18.89 32.77 -9.73
CA LEU A 11 17.77 32.28 -8.92
C LEU A 11 18.12 32.24 -7.43
N THR A 12 19.34 31.80 -7.07
CA THR A 12 19.81 31.82 -5.68
C THR A 12 19.95 33.24 -5.15
N ARG A 13 20.35 34.20 -6.00
CA ARG A 13 20.36 35.63 -5.65
C ARG A 13 18.94 36.14 -5.41
N ALA A 14 17.97 35.79 -6.25
CA ALA A 14 16.57 36.15 -6.02
C ALA A 14 16.06 35.56 -4.69
N GLY A 15 16.41 34.31 -4.39
CA GLY A 15 16.14 33.68 -3.10
C GLY A 15 16.76 34.43 -1.91
N LEU A 16 18.02 34.85 -2.01
CA LEU A 16 18.68 35.68 -0.99
C LEU A 16 18.01 37.04 -0.78
N TRP A 17 17.53 37.68 -1.85
CA TRP A 17 16.76 38.92 -1.75
C TRP A 17 15.45 38.68 -1.00
N TRP A 18 14.75 37.59 -1.30
CA TRP A 18 13.56 37.21 -0.56
C TRP A 18 13.87 36.90 0.91
N GLU A 19 14.95 36.19 1.22
CA GLU A 19 15.38 35.92 2.60
C GLU A 19 15.65 37.21 3.38
N ALA A 20 16.38 38.15 2.78
CA ALA A 20 16.71 39.43 3.40
C ALA A 20 15.44 40.27 3.63
N LEU A 21 14.54 40.32 2.66
CA LEU A 21 13.27 41.04 2.78
C LEU A 21 12.37 40.40 3.84
N ALA A 22 12.19 39.08 3.79
CA ALA A 22 11.36 38.35 4.75
C ALA A 22 11.93 38.47 6.18
N ALA A 23 13.24 38.31 6.36
CA ALA A 23 13.86 38.41 7.68
C ALA A 23 13.80 39.84 8.26
N SER A 24 13.89 40.88 7.43
CA SER A 24 13.85 42.27 7.87
C SER A 24 12.43 42.83 8.05
N PHE A 25 11.47 42.41 7.22
CA PHE A 25 10.16 43.04 7.13
C PHE A 25 8.98 42.15 7.56
N TRP A 26 9.22 40.97 8.15
CA TRP A 26 8.12 40.11 8.63
C TRP A 26 7.23 40.79 9.69
N ALA A 27 7.82 41.53 10.63
CA ALA A 27 7.09 42.20 11.71
C ALA A 27 6.18 43.34 11.20
N PRO A 28 6.66 44.31 10.41
CA PRO A 28 5.79 45.32 9.84
C PRO A 28 4.75 44.73 8.87
N ALA A 29 5.08 43.67 8.13
CA ALA A 29 4.11 42.98 7.27
C ALA A 29 2.99 42.29 8.08
N ALA A 30 3.33 41.61 9.18
CA ALA A 30 2.36 40.99 10.08
C ALA A 30 1.48 42.02 10.77
N LEU A 31 2.07 43.14 11.21
CA LEU A 31 1.31 44.28 11.68
C LEU A 31 0.34 44.72 10.58
N ALA A 32 0.84 45.16 9.41
CA ALA A 32 -0.02 45.68 8.34
C ALA A 32 -1.19 44.76 7.99
N ALA A 33 -0.95 43.45 7.88
CA ALA A 33 -1.99 42.45 7.69
C ALA A 33 -3.02 42.43 8.84
N GLY A 34 -2.56 42.49 10.08
CA GLY A 34 -3.42 42.58 11.26
C GLY A 34 -4.27 43.85 11.31
N LEU A 35 -3.75 45.01 10.92
CA LEU A 35 -4.55 46.25 10.84
C LEU A 35 -5.59 46.17 9.75
N VAL A 36 -5.23 45.68 8.55
CA VAL A 36 -6.19 45.49 7.46
C VAL A 36 -7.30 44.52 7.90
N ALA A 37 -6.93 43.41 8.56
CA ALA A 37 -7.90 42.46 9.09
C ALA A 37 -8.83 43.09 10.15
N ALA A 38 -8.28 43.85 11.09
CA ALA A 38 -9.07 44.52 12.13
C ALA A 38 -10.06 45.55 11.55
N LEU A 39 -9.63 46.30 10.52
CA LEU A 39 -10.49 47.24 9.81
C LEU A 39 -11.59 46.52 9.02
N ALA A 40 -11.23 45.50 8.25
CA ALA A 40 -12.17 44.76 7.41
C ALA A 40 -13.19 43.92 8.22
N LEU A 41 -12.80 43.43 9.39
CA LEU A 41 -13.70 42.75 10.33
C LEU A 41 -14.53 43.72 11.19
N GLY A 42 -14.40 45.04 10.97
CA GLY A 42 -15.20 46.03 11.67
C GLY A 42 -14.86 46.20 13.15
N VAL A 43 -13.67 45.81 13.60
CA VAL A 43 -13.25 45.92 15.02
C VAL A 43 -13.34 47.36 15.51
N VAL A 44 -12.94 48.31 14.67
CA VAL A 44 -13.01 49.75 14.99
C VAL A 44 -14.47 50.21 15.12
N ALA A 45 -15.35 49.77 14.21
CA ALA A 45 -16.77 50.08 14.28
C ALA A 45 -17.46 49.45 15.50
N GLY A 46 -17.07 48.23 15.87
CA GLY A 46 -17.56 47.56 17.07
C GLY A 46 -17.15 48.24 18.37
N LEU A 47 -15.92 48.79 18.43
CA LEU A 47 -15.46 49.55 19.59
C LEU A 47 -16.16 50.91 19.72
N ASP A 48 -16.40 51.59 18.59
CA ASP A 48 -17.19 52.83 18.57
C ASP A 48 -18.64 52.59 19.04
N ALA A 49 -19.28 51.53 18.52
CA ALA A 49 -20.61 51.10 18.97
C ALA A 49 -20.67 50.71 20.45
N ALA A 50 -19.55 50.24 21.03
CA ALA A 50 -19.43 49.93 22.45
C ALA A 50 -19.24 51.18 23.35
N GLY A 51 -19.28 52.40 22.78
CA GLY A 51 -19.18 53.66 23.52
C GLY A 51 -17.75 54.02 23.93
N VAL A 52 -16.75 53.43 23.29
CA VAL A 52 -15.34 53.72 23.55
C VAL A 52 -15.02 55.16 23.11
N PRO A 53 -14.53 56.05 24.01
CA PRO A 53 -14.30 57.45 23.66
C PRO A 53 -13.32 57.60 22.49
N GLY A 54 -13.62 58.45 21.50
CA GLY A 54 -12.81 58.57 20.27
C GLY A 54 -11.33 58.89 20.48
N TRP A 55 -10.95 59.54 21.60
CA TRP A 55 -9.54 59.78 21.94
C TRP A 55 -8.77 58.50 22.25
N THR A 56 -9.43 57.46 22.78
CA THR A 56 -8.81 56.14 23.03
C THR A 56 -8.59 55.38 21.73
N LEU A 57 -9.52 55.46 20.76
CA LEU A 57 -9.35 54.91 19.42
C LEU A 57 -8.21 55.61 18.68
N ALA A 58 -8.13 56.94 18.79
CA ALA A 58 -7.02 57.72 18.23
C ALA A 58 -5.68 57.37 18.89
N ALA A 59 -5.63 57.19 20.22
CA ALA A 59 -4.44 56.77 20.95
C ALA A 59 -3.99 55.36 20.55
N LEU A 60 -4.92 54.41 20.41
CA LEU A 60 -4.64 53.04 19.97
C LEU A 60 -4.12 53.02 18.52
N GLY A 61 -4.77 53.76 17.63
CA GLY A 61 -4.30 53.93 16.25
C GLY A 61 -2.91 54.57 16.16
N GLY A 62 -2.65 55.59 16.98
CA GLY A 62 -1.34 56.25 17.08
C GLY A 62 -0.25 55.31 17.61
N PHE A 63 -0.53 54.53 18.66
CA PHE A 63 0.39 53.51 19.18
C PHE A 63 0.71 52.47 18.11
N TRP A 64 -0.31 52.02 17.39
CA TRP A 64 -0.16 51.01 16.35
C TRP A 64 0.66 51.54 15.16
N ALA A 65 0.42 52.78 14.74
CA ALA A 65 1.23 53.46 13.71
C ALA A 65 2.70 53.66 14.14
N LEU A 66 2.94 54.01 15.40
CA LEU A 66 4.29 54.13 15.95
C LEU A 66 5.02 52.78 15.96
N LEU A 67 4.34 51.71 16.35
CA LEU A 67 4.88 50.35 16.35
C LEU A 67 5.22 49.88 14.93
N PHE A 68 4.35 50.15 13.96
CA PHE A 68 4.60 49.89 12.56
C PHE A 68 5.82 50.68 12.05
N ALA A 69 5.90 51.98 12.33
CA ALA A 69 7.03 52.82 11.93
C ALA A 69 8.36 52.37 12.56
N ALA A 70 8.36 52.02 13.85
CA ALA A 70 9.53 51.53 14.55
C ALA A 70 10.03 50.19 13.99
N THR A 71 9.13 49.25 13.70
CA THR A 71 9.49 47.95 13.14
C THR A 71 9.91 48.05 11.67
N ALA A 72 9.28 48.93 10.89
CA ALA A 72 9.69 49.23 9.51
C ALA A 72 11.08 49.88 9.46
N LEU A 73 11.36 50.84 10.34
CA LEU A 73 12.67 51.49 10.45
C LEU A 73 13.74 50.50 10.92
N ALA A 74 13.44 49.66 11.93
CA ALA A 74 14.35 48.61 12.36
C ALA A 74 14.63 47.59 11.24
N GLY A 75 13.61 47.24 10.45
CA GLY A 75 13.75 46.39 9.27
C GLY A 75 14.65 47.01 8.21
N TRP A 76 14.46 48.30 7.93
CA TRP A 76 15.28 49.08 7.00
C TRP A 76 16.75 49.17 7.45
N LEU A 77 17.00 49.49 8.72
CA LEU A 77 18.35 49.58 9.28
C LEU A 77 19.08 48.23 9.31
N ARG A 78 18.34 47.13 9.44
CA ARG A 78 18.89 45.76 9.41
C ARG A 78 19.01 45.19 8.00
N PHE A 79 18.38 45.82 7.01
CA PHE A 79 18.37 45.33 5.64
C PHE A 79 19.76 45.44 5.02
N ARG A 80 20.29 44.30 4.56
CA ARG A 80 21.54 44.23 3.80
C ARG A 80 21.24 43.65 2.43
N ALA A 81 21.48 44.45 1.39
CA ALA A 81 21.28 44.02 0.01
C ALA A 81 22.28 42.88 -0.33
N PRO A 82 21.79 41.66 -0.65
CA PRO A 82 22.66 40.52 -0.87
C PRO A 82 23.48 40.69 -2.14
N ARG A 83 24.77 40.38 -2.03
CA ARG A 83 25.73 40.56 -3.13
C ARG A 83 25.73 39.35 -4.06
N ARG A 84 26.05 39.56 -5.34
CA ARG A 84 26.20 38.46 -6.31
C ARG A 84 27.25 37.43 -5.86
N ALA A 85 28.30 37.88 -5.18
CA ALA A 85 29.34 37.01 -4.64
C ALA A 85 28.80 36.02 -3.58
N GLU A 86 27.84 36.43 -2.76
CA GLU A 86 27.21 35.57 -1.75
C GLU A 86 26.35 34.48 -2.38
N ALA A 87 25.61 34.82 -3.43
CA ALA A 87 24.84 33.86 -4.21
C ALA A 87 25.74 32.83 -4.89
N LEU A 88 26.86 33.28 -5.47
CA LEU A 88 27.87 32.42 -6.08
C LEU A 88 28.45 31.46 -5.03
N ALA A 89 28.94 31.99 -3.91
CA ALA A 89 29.51 31.18 -2.82
C ALA A 89 28.50 30.20 -2.18
N ARG A 90 27.20 30.51 -2.20
CA ARG A 90 26.14 29.61 -1.70
C ARG A 90 25.83 28.47 -2.67
N VAL A 91 25.79 28.73 -3.97
CA VAL A 91 25.68 27.66 -5.00
C VAL A 91 26.92 26.79 -5.00
N ASP A 92 28.09 27.40 -4.89
CA ASP A 92 29.38 26.71 -4.98
C ASP A 92 29.63 25.75 -3.82
N ARG A 93 29.13 26.09 -2.62
CA ARG A 93 29.19 25.21 -1.45
C ARG A 93 28.46 23.87 -1.62
N ARG A 94 27.52 23.76 -2.57
CA ARG A 94 26.81 22.50 -2.86
C ARG A 94 27.51 21.64 -3.91
N LEU A 95 28.49 22.19 -4.60
CA LEU A 95 29.26 21.48 -5.62
C LEU A 95 30.57 20.97 -5.01
N ALA A 96 30.91 19.71 -5.30
CA ALA A 96 32.17 19.14 -4.88
C ALA A 96 33.34 19.94 -5.48
N GLY A 97 34.30 20.35 -4.65
CA GLY A 97 35.51 21.07 -5.10
C GLY A 97 35.33 22.57 -5.39
N ARG A 98 34.17 23.17 -5.08
CA ARG A 98 33.93 24.62 -5.26
C ARG A 98 34.32 25.17 -6.67
N PRO A 99 33.80 24.56 -7.74
CA PRO A 99 34.20 24.86 -9.11
C PRO A 99 33.92 26.30 -9.54
N LEU A 100 32.90 26.98 -9.00
CA LEU A 100 32.58 28.36 -9.39
C LEU A 100 33.60 29.37 -8.84
N SER A 101 34.19 29.10 -7.67
CA SER A 101 35.30 29.88 -7.13
C SER A 101 36.58 29.63 -7.93
N ALA A 102 36.88 28.37 -8.27
CA ALA A 102 38.04 27.99 -9.07
C ALA A 102 38.05 28.65 -10.46
N LEU A 103 36.89 28.73 -11.12
CA LEU A 103 36.73 29.42 -12.41
C LEU A 103 36.90 30.95 -12.34
N GLY A 104 36.81 31.53 -11.14
CA GLY A 104 37.05 32.95 -10.91
C GLY A 104 38.47 33.24 -10.41
N ASP A 105 39.27 32.21 -10.15
CA ASP A 105 40.60 32.31 -9.57
C ASP A 105 41.69 32.48 -10.65
N ARG A 106 42.86 32.94 -10.24
CA ARG A 106 44.04 33.07 -11.10
C ARG A 106 45.23 32.38 -10.47
N MET A 107 46.00 31.66 -11.27
CA MET A 107 47.21 30.99 -10.81
C MET A 107 48.20 32.03 -10.24
N ALA A 108 48.55 31.89 -8.95
CA ALA A 108 49.39 32.85 -8.23
C ALA A 108 50.90 32.67 -8.48
N LEU A 109 51.34 31.43 -8.73
CA LEU A 109 52.73 31.07 -9.06
C LEU A 109 52.67 30.16 -10.29
N GLY A 110 53.39 30.49 -11.38
CA GLY A 110 53.22 29.82 -12.67
C GLY A 110 54.51 29.59 -13.45
N GLY A 111 54.55 28.48 -14.18
CA GLY A 111 55.52 28.10 -15.21
C GLY A 111 54.82 27.29 -16.33
N PRO A 112 55.47 27.04 -17.48
CA PRO A 112 54.83 26.41 -18.65
C PRO A 112 54.25 25.01 -18.34
N GLU A 113 54.90 24.24 -17.45
CA GLU A 113 54.41 22.91 -17.05
C GLU A 113 53.17 22.98 -16.12
N ALA A 114 53.10 23.99 -15.25
CA ALA A 114 51.95 24.19 -14.35
C ALA A 114 50.72 24.74 -15.08
N ALA A 115 50.91 25.42 -16.21
CA ALA A 115 49.82 25.97 -17.02
C ALA A 115 48.90 24.85 -17.57
N ALA A 116 49.47 23.74 -18.05
CA ALA A 116 48.69 22.61 -18.57
C ALA A 116 47.83 21.94 -17.48
N LEU A 117 48.37 21.79 -16.27
CA LEU A 117 47.63 21.24 -15.13
C LEU A 117 46.52 22.19 -14.65
N TRP A 118 46.77 23.49 -14.70
CA TRP A 118 45.77 24.51 -14.37
C TRP A 118 44.62 24.54 -15.39
N GLU A 119 44.92 24.43 -16.69
CA GLU A 119 43.91 24.31 -17.74
C GLU A 119 43.06 23.05 -17.56
N ALA A 120 43.69 21.89 -17.32
CA ALA A 120 42.96 20.65 -17.04
C ALA A 120 42.13 20.71 -15.74
N HIS A 121 42.52 21.53 -14.76
CA HIS A 121 41.72 21.80 -13.56
C HIS A 121 40.51 22.69 -13.87
N LEU A 122 40.69 23.75 -14.68
CA LEU A 122 39.62 24.64 -15.12
C LEU A 122 38.58 23.92 -15.98
N ASP A 123 38.98 23.00 -16.85
CA ASP A 123 38.06 22.20 -17.66
C ASP A 123 37.19 21.28 -16.80
N ARG A 124 37.79 20.61 -15.82
CA ARG A 124 37.06 19.82 -14.82
C ARG A 124 36.11 20.69 -14.00
N ALA A 125 36.55 21.87 -13.57
CA ALA A 125 35.71 22.82 -12.85
C ALA A 125 34.54 23.33 -13.73
N TRP A 126 34.76 23.51 -15.03
CA TRP A 126 33.71 23.92 -15.96
C TRP A 126 32.65 22.85 -16.16
N ALA A 127 33.06 21.59 -16.33
CA ALA A 127 32.17 20.44 -16.41
C ALA A 127 31.35 20.27 -15.12
N ALA A 128 31.99 20.36 -13.95
CA ALA A 128 31.32 20.29 -12.65
C ALA A 128 30.33 21.46 -12.45
N ALA A 129 30.66 22.67 -12.92
CA ALA A 129 29.77 23.83 -12.86
C ALA A 129 28.50 23.67 -13.71
N ALA A 130 28.48 22.77 -14.71
CA ALA A 130 27.27 22.50 -15.49
C ALA A 130 26.16 21.82 -14.66
N ALA A 131 26.53 21.09 -13.60
CA ALA A 131 25.60 20.45 -12.67
C ALA A 131 25.02 21.40 -11.60
N ALA A 132 25.36 22.69 -11.63
CA ALA A 132 24.89 23.68 -10.67
C ALA A 132 23.35 23.80 -10.66
N ARG A 133 22.76 23.64 -9.47
CA ARG A 133 21.32 23.83 -9.22
C ARG A 133 21.07 25.03 -8.30
N PRO A 134 19.93 25.74 -8.46
CA PRO A 134 19.56 26.82 -7.54
C PRO A 134 19.34 26.29 -6.12
N VAL A 135 19.69 27.12 -5.13
CA VAL A 135 19.50 26.81 -3.71
C VAL A 135 18.16 27.39 -3.25
N VAL A 136 17.33 26.56 -2.62
CA VAL A 136 16.02 26.95 -2.06
C VAL A 136 16.25 27.98 -0.94
N PRO A 137 15.49 29.09 -0.91
CA PRO A 137 15.65 30.10 0.12
C PRO A 137 15.14 29.64 1.49
N ASP A 138 15.85 30.01 2.56
CA ASP A 138 15.44 29.82 3.95
C ASP A 138 15.70 31.09 4.77
N ALA A 139 14.63 31.83 5.07
CA ALA A 139 14.68 33.07 5.85
C ALA A 139 14.74 32.84 7.38
N GLY A 140 14.64 31.58 7.84
CA GLY A 140 14.68 31.23 9.26
C GLY A 140 13.58 31.91 10.10
N LEU A 141 12.42 32.17 9.49
CA LEU A 141 11.31 32.91 10.12
C LEU A 141 10.78 32.23 11.38
N VAL A 142 10.85 30.90 11.45
CA VAL A 142 10.43 30.11 12.63
C VAL A 142 11.20 30.52 13.90
N ARG A 143 12.50 30.84 13.78
CA ARG A 143 13.30 31.28 14.94
C ARG A 143 13.03 32.73 15.33
N ARG A 144 12.54 33.55 14.40
CA ARG A 144 12.27 34.99 14.60
C ARG A 144 10.85 35.24 15.12
N ASP A 145 9.94 34.30 14.89
CA ASP A 145 8.54 34.35 15.30
C ASP A 145 8.16 33.06 16.06
N PRO A 146 8.56 32.91 17.34
CA PRO A 146 8.27 31.72 18.13
C PRO A 146 6.78 31.59 18.49
N TYR A 147 6.04 32.70 18.52
CA TYR A 147 4.62 32.73 18.85
C TYR A 147 3.71 32.62 17.61
N GLY A 148 4.27 32.62 16.40
CA GLY A 148 3.50 32.49 15.16
C GLY A 148 2.65 33.72 14.83
N LEU A 149 3.04 34.91 15.28
CA LEU A 149 2.32 36.17 15.05
C LEU A 149 2.09 36.44 13.55
N ARG A 150 3.02 36.04 12.68
CA ARG A 150 2.84 36.17 11.22
C ARG A 150 1.70 35.31 10.70
N LEU A 151 1.54 34.10 11.26
CA LEU A 151 0.51 33.16 10.85
C LEU A 151 -0.84 33.60 11.41
N MET A 152 -0.88 34.09 12.66
CA MET A 152 -2.09 34.69 13.23
C MET A 152 -2.57 35.88 12.39
N ALA A 153 -1.68 36.80 12.03
CA ALA A 153 -2.02 37.93 11.17
C ALA A 153 -2.46 37.52 9.77
N LEU A 154 -1.81 36.51 9.17
CA LEU A 154 -2.21 35.98 7.87
C LEU A 154 -3.58 35.29 7.93
N THR A 155 -3.83 34.48 8.96
CA THR A 155 -5.13 33.83 9.17
C THR A 155 -6.22 34.88 9.39
N ALA A 156 -5.97 35.90 10.21
CA ALA A 156 -6.90 37.00 10.41
C ALA A 156 -7.18 37.75 9.09
N LEU A 157 -6.17 37.98 8.25
CA LEU A 157 -6.33 38.59 6.93
C LEU A 157 -7.15 37.72 5.99
N VAL A 158 -6.90 36.41 5.94
CA VAL A 158 -7.68 35.47 5.12
C VAL A 158 -9.13 35.42 5.60
N MET A 159 -9.36 35.34 6.91
CA MET A 159 -10.70 35.42 7.49
C MET A 159 -11.38 36.74 7.12
N ALA A 160 -10.67 37.85 7.19
CA ALA A 160 -11.18 39.15 6.77
C ALA A 160 -11.52 39.20 5.26
N LEU A 161 -10.73 38.55 4.40
CA LEU A 161 -11.03 38.48 2.96
C LEU A 161 -12.24 37.60 2.65
N VAL A 162 -12.39 36.47 3.35
CA VAL A 162 -13.48 35.51 3.14
C VAL A 162 -14.79 36.00 3.75
N PHE A 163 -14.74 36.50 4.98
CA PHE A 163 -15.93 36.84 5.77
C PHE A 163 -16.20 38.35 5.87
N GLY A 164 -15.19 39.20 5.66
CA GLY A 164 -15.32 40.65 5.86
C GLY A 164 -16.11 41.36 4.77
N GLY A 165 -16.19 40.82 3.55
CA GLY A 165 -16.85 41.49 2.41
C GLY A 165 -16.20 42.83 2.03
N LEU A 166 -16.40 43.31 0.80
CA LEU A 166 -15.85 44.61 0.35
C LEU A 166 -16.63 45.83 0.87
N ALA A 167 -17.73 45.62 1.60
CA ALA A 167 -18.65 46.68 2.04
C ALA A 167 -18.20 47.45 3.32
N PRO A 168 -17.62 46.83 4.38
CA PRO A 168 -17.23 47.54 5.60
C PRO A 168 -15.93 48.35 5.46
N ALA A 169 -15.09 48.07 4.45
CA ALA A 169 -13.80 48.74 4.27
C ALA A 169 -13.94 50.26 3.99
N GLY A 170 -15.02 50.67 3.32
CA GLY A 170 -15.34 52.08 3.08
C GLY A 170 -15.81 52.81 4.34
N GLN A 171 -16.56 52.12 5.21
CA GLN A 171 -17.07 52.68 6.47
C GLN A 171 -15.97 52.86 7.51
N GLY A 172 -15.01 51.92 7.61
CA GLY A 172 -13.86 52.02 8.52
C GLY A 172 -12.89 53.17 8.19
N LEU A 173 -12.65 53.44 6.89
CA LEU A 173 -11.88 54.62 6.46
C LEU A 173 -12.65 55.93 6.70
N SER A 174 -13.97 55.93 6.52
CA SER A 174 -14.79 57.12 6.84
C SER A 174 -14.91 57.39 8.34
N ALA A 175 -14.86 56.36 9.21
CA ALA A 175 -14.87 56.50 10.67
C ALA A 175 -13.52 56.99 11.22
N MET A 176 -12.40 56.68 10.55
CA MET A 176 -11.10 57.30 10.87
C MET A 176 -11.02 58.75 10.36
N ALA A 177 -11.69 59.07 9.25
CA ALA A 177 -11.76 60.44 8.72
C ALA A 177 -12.81 61.33 9.42
N SER A 178 -13.81 60.76 10.10
CA SER A 178 -14.87 61.49 10.79
C SER A 178 -14.41 62.14 12.10
N GLY A 179 -13.23 61.79 12.62
CA GLY A 179 -12.63 62.45 13.78
C GLY A 179 -12.39 63.96 13.59
N TRP A 180 -12.47 64.47 12.35
CA TRP A 180 -12.21 65.88 11.99
C TRP A 180 -13.41 66.61 11.35
N ARG A 181 -14.64 66.08 11.42
CA ARG A 181 -15.80 66.75 10.80
C ARG A 181 -17.04 66.73 11.70
N PRO A 182 -17.64 67.89 12.03
CA PRO A 182 -18.84 67.93 12.86
C PRO A 182 -20.04 67.30 12.13
N LEU A 183 -20.84 66.57 12.91
CA LEU A 183 -22.01 65.77 12.55
C LEU A 183 -22.99 66.51 11.63
N ARG A 184 -23.48 65.82 10.60
CA ARG A 184 -24.72 66.21 9.92
C ARG A 184 -25.56 64.97 9.66
N ASP A 185 -26.75 64.97 10.25
CA ASP A 185 -27.76 63.94 10.08
C ASP A 185 -28.17 63.81 8.60
N ALA A 186 -28.08 62.60 8.07
CA ALA A 186 -28.73 62.21 6.82
C ALA A 186 -29.74 61.10 7.14
N PRO A 187 -30.98 61.13 6.60
CA PRO A 187 -32.00 60.14 6.91
C PRO A 187 -31.72 58.81 6.19
N ASP A 188 -32.04 57.73 6.90
CA ASP A 188 -31.99 56.33 6.47
C ASP A 188 -32.92 56.10 5.26
N PRO A 189 -32.48 55.46 4.16
CA PRO A 189 -33.38 55.10 3.08
C PRO A 189 -34.30 53.96 3.52
N ALA A 190 -35.61 54.13 3.28
CA ALA A 190 -36.65 53.17 3.62
C ALA A 190 -36.35 51.77 3.07
N ALA A 191 -36.43 50.77 3.95
CA ALA A 191 -36.32 49.36 3.59
C ALA A 191 -37.45 48.95 2.63
N PRO A 192 -37.17 48.18 1.56
CA PRO A 192 -38.21 47.64 0.70
C PRO A 192 -39.13 46.70 1.50
N ALA A 193 -40.45 46.80 1.27
CA ALA A 193 -41.44 45.91 1.86
C ALA A 193 -41.17 44.46 1.41
N GLY A 194 -40.66 43.64 2.32
CA GLY A 194 -40.42 42.21 2.10
C GLY A 194 -41.73 41.41 2.02
N PRO A 195 -41.68 40.16 1.55
CA PRO A 195 -42.85 39.27 1.49
C PRO A 195 -43.43 39.02 2.90
N ALA A 196 -44.76 38.86 3.00
CA ALA A 196 -45.45 38.65 4.28
C ALA A 196 -45.06 37.33 4.98
N TRP A 197 -44.49 36.37 4.26
CA TRP A 197 -43.90 35.15 4.81
C TRP A 197 -42.82 34.60 3.88
N GLU A 198 -41.90 33.80 4.43
CA GLU A 198 -40.89 33.03 3.71
C GLU A 198 -40.90 31.58 4.19
N GLY A 199 -40.74 30.62 3.29
CA GLY A 199 -40.72 29.21 3.63
C GLY A 199 -39.58 28.45 2.96
N TRP A 200 -38.99 27.51 3.69
CA TRP A 200 -37.96 26.60 3.21
C TRP A 200 -38.35 25.17 3.55
N ALA A 201 -38.18 24.25 2.61
CA ALA A 201 -38.14 22.82 2.89
C ALA A 201 -36.68 22.37 2.87
N GLU A 202 -36.18 21.91 4.01
CA GLU A 202 -34.81 21.45 4.20
C GLU A 202 -34.80 19.92 4.35
N PRO A 203 -34.49 19.17 3.27
CA PRO A 203 -34.37 17.73 3.36
C PRO A 203 -33.25 17.34 4.33
N PRO A 204 -33.31 16.15 4.96
CA PRO A 204 -32.24 15.70 5.84
C PRO A 204 -30.89 15.67 5.14
N ALA A 205 -29.82 16.03 5.85
CA ALA A 205 -28.48 16.17 5.29
C ALA A 205 -27.98 14.89 4.57
N TYR A 206 -28.36 13.69 5.04
CA TYR A 206 -27.97 12.43 4.43
C TYR A 206 -28.49 12.24 3.00
N THR A 207 -29.65 12.84 2.66
CA THR A 207 -30.26 12.76 1.33
C THR A 207 -29.50 13.59 0.29
N ARG A 208 -28.65 14.53 0.74
CA ARG A 208 -27.87 15.48 -0.10
C ARG A 208 -28.71 16.23 -1.13
N ARG A 209 -30.00 16.43 -0.85
CA ARG A 209 -30.89 17.24 -1.68
C ARG A 209 -30.79 18.72 -1.29
N PRO A 210 -30.90 19.65 -2.25
CA PRO A 210 -30.86 21.08 -1.94
C PRO A 210 -32.10 21.51 -1.15
N THR A 211 -31.93 22.54 -0.32
CA THR A 211 -33.05 23.22 0.35
C THR A 211 -33.95 23.87 -0.71
N ILE A 212 -35.25 23.63 -0.62
CA ILE A 212 -36.25 24.15 -1.56
C ILE A 212 -36.87 25.41 -0.96
N TYR A 213 -36.80 26.52 -1.68
CA TYR A 213 -37.47 27.76 -1.28
C TYR A 213 -38.93 27.75 -1.73
N LEU A 214 -39.86 27.70 -0.77
CA LEU A 214 -41.28 27.44 -1.01
C LEU A 214 -41.98 28.59 -1.76
N ASN A 215 -41.52 29.83 -1.57
CA ASN A 215 -42.12 31.00 -2.21
C ASN A 215 -41.85 31.05 -3.73
N ALA A 216 -40.74 30.45 -4.18
CA ALA A 216 -40.37 30.40 -5.59
C ALA A 216 -41.01 29.22 -6.36
N LEU A 217 -41.73 28.32 -5.67
CA LEU A 217 -42.45 27.24 -6.32
C LEU A 217 -43.68 27.79 -7.03
N GLU A 218 -43.85 27.47 -8.32
CA GLU A 218 -45.06 27.77 -9.10
C GLU A 218 -46.12 26.65 -8.99
N ALA A 219 -45.70 25.43 -8.66
CA ALA A 219 -46.56 24.26 -8.53
C ALA A 219 -47.03 24.05 -7.08
N ASP A 220 -48.23 23.51 -6.92
CA ASP A 220 -48.83 23.19 -5.61
C ASP A 220 -48.40 21.82 -5.07
N GLY A 221 -47.72 20.99 -5.86
CA GLY A 221 -47.20 19.69 -5.43
C GLY A 221 -45.75 19.76 -4.96
N LEU A 222 -45.46 19.20 -3.78
CA LEU A 222 -44.12 19.14 -3.20
C LEU A 222 -43.79 17.70 -2.81
N VAL A 223 -42.72 17.13 -3.36
CA VAL A 223 -42.25 15.77 -3.03
C VAL A 223 -40.97 15.87 -2.24
N VAL A 224 -40.97 15.36 -1.02
CA VAL A 224 -39.82 15.46 -0.09
C VAL A 224 -39.51 14.12 0.57
N PRO A 225 -38.25 13.84 0.94
CA PRO A 225 -37.93 12.68 1.77
C PRO A 225 -38.56 12.77 3.15
N GLU A 226 -38.82 11.62 3.76
CA GLU A 226 -39.21 11.53 5.17
C GLU A 226 -38.18 12.23 6.08
N GLY A 227 -38.67 12.98 7.06
CA GLY A 227 -37.82 13.75 7.98
C GLY A 227 -37.42 15.14 7.48
N THR A 228 -37.90 15.58 6.31
CA THR A 228 -37.70 16.95 5.81
C THR A 228 -38.26 17.98 6.79
N VAL A 229 -37.48 19.01 7.12
CA VAL A 229 -37.89 20.09 8.01
C VAL A 229 -38.40 21.26 7.19
N LEU A 230 -39.69 21.56 7.32
CA LEU A 230 -40.33 22.72 6.75
C LEU A 230 -40.21 23.87 7.75
N SER A 231 -39.53 24.95 7.37
CA SER A 231 -39.35 26.15 8.18
C SER A 231 -40.09 27.33 7.56
N PHE A 232 -40.95 27.99 8.33
CA PHE A 232 -41.71 29.17 7.91
C PHE A 232 -41.34 30.37 8.77
N ARG A 233 -40.97 31.48 8.13
CA ARG A 233 -40.71 32.77 8.76
C ARG A 233 -41.84 33.73 8.39
N LEU A 234 -42.63 34.11 9.39
CA LEU A 234 -43.83 34.92 9.21
C LEU A 234 -43.53 36.38 9.60
N TYR A 235 -43.91 37.34 8.75
CA TYR A 235 -43.72 38.76 8.95
C TYR A 235 -45.10 39.45 9.08
N GLY A 236 -45.56 39.67 10.31
CA GLY A 236 -46.83 40.36 10.61
C GLY A 236 -47.79 39.56 11.51
N GLU A 237 -48.79 40.25 12.05
CA GLU A 237 -49.82 39.64 12.92
C GLU A 237 -50.93 38.97 12.10
N GLY A 238 -51.36 37.76 12.49
CA GLY A 238 -52.51 37.05 11.90
C GLY A 238 -52.20 35.95 10.87
N LEU A 239 -50.93 35.70 10.54
CA LEU A 239 -50.51 34.56 9.72
C LEU A 239 -50.36 33.29 10.59
N ALA A 240 -50.99 32.20 10.17
CA ALA A 240 -50.86 30.88 10.79
C ALA A 240 -50.59 29.82 9.73
N VAL A 241 -49.77 28.82 10.06
CA VAL A 241 -49.55 27.65 9.21
C VAL A 241 -50.56 26.57 9.60
N ALA A 242 -51.40 26.16 8.65
CA ALA A 242 -52.29 25.01 8.81
C ALA A 242 -51.66 23.79 8.15
N GLN A 243 -51.45 22.71 8.91
CA GLN A 243 -50.70 21.55 8.43
C GLN A 243 -51.25 20.22 8.95
N ASP A 244 -51.12 19.17 8.15
CA ASP A 244 -51.56 17.79 8.46
C ASP A 244 -50.44 16.75 8.29
N VAL A 245 -49.19 17.21 8.29
CA VAL A 245 -48.06 16.49 7.70
C VAL A 245 -47.14 15.85 8.75
N GLY A 246 -47.11 16.42 9.96
CA GLY A 246 -46.34 15.87 11.05
C GLY A 246 -46.35 16.73 12.30
N GLU A 247 -45.41 16.48 13.20
CA GLU A 247 -45.35 17.18 14.48
C GLU A 247 -44.64 18.53 14.33
N PRO A 248 -45.15 19.60 14.98
CA PRO A 248 -44.43 20.85 15.10
C PRO A 248 -43.19 20.65 15.98
N LEU A 249 -42.03 21.12 15.52
CA LEU A 249 -40.83 21.22 16.35
C LEU A 249 -40.95 22.45 17.24
N ALA A 250 -40.65 22.28 18.53
CA ALA A 250 -40.51 23.40 19.45
C ALA A 250 -39.46 24.40 18.94
N GLU A 251 -39.72 25.70 19.13
CA GLU A 251 -38.75 26.74 18.86
C GLU A 251 -37.45 26.47 19.63
N PRO A 252 -36.28 26.66 19.01
CA PRO A 252 -35.03 26.47 19.74
C PRO A 252 -34.93 27.60 20.77
N ALA A 253 -34.67 27.26 22.03
CA ALA A 253 -34.51 28.20 23.15
C ALA A 253 -33.23 29.05 23.03
N GLY A 254 -33.06 29.77 21.92
CA GLY A 254 -31.84 30.50 21.55
C GLY A 254 -32.00 31.51 20.42
N ALA A 255 -33.19 31.71 19.84
CA ALA A 255 -33.45 32.81 18.90
C ALA A 255 -33.62 34.18 19.61
N ALA A 256 -32.89 34.41 20.70
CA ALA A 256 -32.98 35.60 21.56
C ALA A 256 -32.38 36.89 20.95
N GLY A 257 -32.23 36.94 19.63
CA GLY A 257 -31.70 38.09 18.88
C GLY A 257 -32.50 38.46 17.63
N ALA A 258 -33.63 37.78 17.34
CA ALA A 258 -34.52 38.21 16.26
C ALA A 258 -35.45 39.34 16.76
N PRO A 259 -35.70 40.39 15.96
CA PRO A 259 -36.67 41.43 16.33
C PRO A 259 -38.04 40.80 16.60
N GLN A 260 -38.73 41.27 17.66
CA GLN A 260 -39.96 40.73 18.25
C GLN A 260 -41.17 40.53 17.29
N ALA A 261 -41.03 40.82 16.00
CA ALA A 261 -42.09 40.77 14.99
C ALA A 261 -41.99 39.58 14.02
N VAL A 262 -41.07 38.63 14.22
CA VAL A 262 -40.85 37.48 13.33
C VAL A 262 -41.14 36.18 14.06
N ARG A 263 -42.14 35.42 13.61
CA ARG A 263 -42.49 34.09 14.14
C ARG A 263 -41.88 33.00 13.25
N LEU A 264 -41.21 32.01 13.86
CA LEU A 264 -40.59 30.90 13.15
C LEU A 264 -41.31 29.59 13.49
N GLU A 265 -41.96 28.97 12.50
CA GLU A 265 -42.58 27.65 12.69
C GLU A 265 -41.80 26.58 11.94
N ARG A 266 -41.44 25.50 12.64
CA ARG A 266 -40.74 24.35 12.06
C ARG A 266 -41.58 23.09 12.19
N ILE A 267 -41.70 22.32 11.11
CA ILE A 267 -42.54 21.12 11.02
C ILE A 267 -41.72 20.01 10.38
N THR A 268 -41.74 18.80 10.95
CA THR A 268 -41.13 17.63 10.31
C THR A 268 -42.15 16.92 9.43
N ALA A 269 -41.83 16.71 8.16
CA ALA A 269 -42.65 15.91 7.25
C ALA A 269 -42.50 14.41 7.57
N ARG A 270 -43.58 13.76 8.03
CA ARG A 270 -43.61 12.31 8.33
C ARG A 270 -44.60 11.53 7.46
N ARG A 271 -45.67 12.18 7.02
CA ARG A 271 -46.71 11.56 6.20
C ARG A 271 -47.19 12.50 5.10
N ASP A 272 -47.85 11.92 4.11
CA ASP A 272 -48.54 12.67 3.08
C ASP A 272 -49.60 13.59 3.70
N GLY A 273 -49.77 14.78 3.14
CA GLY A 273 -50.73 15.74 3.66
C GLY A 273 -50.69 17.08 2.95
N THR A 274 -51.26 18.11 3.58
CA THR A 274 -51.23 19.47 3.02
C THR A 274 -50.73 20.48 4.01
N VAL A 275 -49.96 21.45 3.52
CA VAL A 275 -49.50 22.63 4.28
C VAL A 275 -50.06 23.88 3.64
N ALA A 276 -50.71 24.74 4.42
CA ALA A 276 -51.25 26.01 3.97
C ALA A 276 -50.71 27.17 4.80
N VAL A 277 -50.24 28.23 4.13
CA VAL A 277 -49.69 29.44 4.73
C VAL A 277 -50.02 30.65 3.86
N GLY A 278 -50.54 31.72 4.47
CA GLY A 278 -50.78 33.00 3.77
C GLY A 278 -51.61 32.89 2.48
N GLY A 279 -52.57 31.96 2.41
CA GLY A 279 -53.42 31.72 1.24
C GLY A 279 -52.86 30.78 0.17
N ARG A 280 -51.60 30.32 0.29
CA ARG A 280 -51.03 29.26 -0.56
C ARG A 280 -51.18 27.89 0.09
N ARG A 281 -51.43 26.85 -0.72
CA ARG A 281 -51.56 25.46 -0.27
C ARG A 281 -50.62 24.56 -1.06
N PHE A 282 -49.86 23.74 -0.34
CA PHE A 282 -48.95 22.75 -0.88
C PHE A 282 -49.45 21.35 -0.54
N ALA A 283 -49.59 20.48 -1.52
CA ALA A 283 -49.79 19.05 -1.35
C ALA A 283 -48.41 18.39 -1.19
N LEU A 284 -48.15 17.85 0.00
CA LEU A 284 -46.89 17.18 0.31
C LEU A 284 -47.01 15.67 0.10
N THR A 285 -46.08 15.11 -0.66
CA THR A 285 -45.85 13.66 -0.76
C THR A 285 -44.51 13.32 -0.13
N VAL A 286 -44.52 12.44 0.87
CA VAL A 286 -43.35 12.02 1.63
C VAL A 286 -42.84 10.68 1.09
N THR A 287 -41.58 10.64 0.67
CA THR A 287 -40.92 9.39 0.23
C THR A 287 -40.21 8.75 1.42
N PRO A 288 -40.59 7.51 1.83
CA PRO A 288 -39.88 6.77 2.88
C PRO A 288 -38.45 6.41 2.45
N ASP A 289 -37.55 6.27 3.41
CA ASP A 289 -36.16 5.85 3.20
C ASP A 289 -36.06 4.32 3.13
N ALA A 290 -35.36 3.79 2.12
CA ALA A 290 -35.22 2.35 1.91
C ALA A 290 -33.87 1.85 2.46
N ALA A 291 -33.83 0.64 3.02
CA ALA A 291 -32.59 0.06 3.49
C ALA A 291 -31.62 -0.19 2.31
N PRO A 292 -30.31 -0.05 2.51
CA PRO A 292 -29.33 -0.23 1.45
C PRO A 292 -29.24 -1.69 1.01
N GLU A 293 -28.92 -1.94 -0.25
CA GLU A 293 -28.70 -3.27 -0.81
C GLU A 293 -27.23 -3.48 -1.15
N VAL A 294 -26.69 -4.68 -0.90
CA VAL A 294 -25.33 -5.07 -1.26
C VAL A 294 -25.32 -6.44 -1.90
N SER A 295 -24.46 -6.62 -2.89
CA SER A 295 -24.23 -7.86 -3.61
C SER A 295 -22.74 -8.07 -3.86
N LEU A 296 -22.31 -9.33 -3.80
CA LEU A 296 -21.00 -9.73 -4.25
C LEU A 296 -21.01 -9.82 -5.78
N ALA A 297 -19.97 -9.31 -6.42
CA ALA A 297 -19.69 -9.68 -7.81
C ALA A 297 -19.25 -11.15 -7.89
N ALA A 298 -18.84 -11.62 -9.08
CA ALA A 298 -18.18 -12.91 -9.20
C ALA A 298 -17.06 -13.03 -8.14
N LEU A 299 -17.01 -14.19 -7.47
CA LEU A 299 -16.03 -14.44 -6.42
C LEU A 299 -14.62 -14.25 -6.97
N ALA A 300 -13.76 -13.64 -6.16
CA ALA A 300 -12.36 -13.42 -6.51
C ALA A 300 -11.70 -14.75 -6.92
N THR A 301 -11.19 -14.83 -8.15
CA THR A 301 -10.24 -15.88 -8.53
C THR A 301 -8.90 -15.61 -7.86
N ARG A 302 -8.13 -16.67 -7.61
CA ARG A 302 -6.80 -16.56 -7.00
C ARG A 302 -5.85 -15.80 -7.94
N ARG A 303 -5.34 -14.67 -7.47
CA ARG A 303 -4.35 -13.85 -8.18
C ARG A 303 -2.93 -14.25 -7.82
N ALA A 304 -1.98 -13.93 -8.71
CA ALA A 304 -0.56 -14.25 -8.55
C ALA A 304 0.11 -13.64 -7.32
N ASP A 305 -0.45 -12.55 -6.80
CA ASP A 305 0.05 -11.90 -5.59
C ASP A 305 -0.50 -12.53 -4.29
N GLY A 306 -1.42 -13.51 -4.39
CA GLY A 306 -2.05 -14.16 -3.24
C GLY A 306 -2.96 -13.23 -2.43
N ARG A 307 -3.30 -12.04 -2.94
CA ARG A 307 -4.12 -11.05 -2.25
C ARG A 307 -5.60 -11.30 -2.45
N LEU A 308 -6.40 -10.96 -1.45
CA LEU A 308 -7.85 -10.94 -1.58
C LEU A 308 -8.25 -9.78 -2.49
N ALA A 309 -9.11 -10.05 -3.46
CA ALA A 309 -9.65 -9.03 -4.35
C ALA A 309 -11.09 -9.32 -4.74
N GLN A 310 -12.02 -8.98 -3.85
CA GLN A 310 -13.44 -9.28 -4.01
C GLN A 310 -14.20 -8.09 -4.58
N GLY A 311 -14.81 -8.25 -5.75
CA GLY A 311 -15.71 -7.25 -6.32
C GLY A 311 -17.03 -7.19 -5.56
N PHE A 312 -17.60 -6.00 -5.42
CA PHE A 312 -18.92 -5.80 -4.81
C PHE A 312 -19.69 -4.67 -5.50
N SER A 313 -21.02 -4.72 -5.39
CA SER A 313 -21.91 -3.61 -5.75
C SER A 313 -22.89 -3.35 -4.62
N ALA A 314 -23.00 -2.09 -4.21
CA ALA A 314 -23.98 -1.63 -3.24
C ALA A 314 -24.83 -0.50 -3.82
N ARG A 315 -26.11 -0.43 -3.43
CA ARG A 315 -27.07 0.57 -3.91
C ARG A 315 -27.95 1.06 -2.78
N ASP A 316 -28.29 2.34 -2.85
CA ASP A 316 -29.13 3.01 -1.88
C ASP A 316 -29.76 4.25 -2.54
N ASP A 317 -30.97 4.64 -2.17
CA ASP A 317 -31.68 5.78 -2.75
C ASP A 317 -31.11 7.13 -2.28
N ASN A 318 -30.60 7.20 -1.04
CA ASN A 318 -29.96 8.39 -0.46
C ASN A 318 -28.42 8.31 -0.44
N GLY A 319 -27.88 7.11 -0.66
CA GLY A 319 -26.49 6.78 -0.85
C GLY A 319 -25.87 6.04 0.33
N VAL A 320 -25.03 5.06 0.02
CA VAL A 320 -24.29 4.26 1.00
C VAL A 320 -23.29 5.15 1.76
N ALA A 321 -23.36 5.15 3.08
CA ALA A 321 -22.47 5.93 3.94
C ALA A 321 -21.19 5.15 4.28
N ALA A 322 -21.32 3.87 4.62
CA ALA A 322 -20.22 3.00 5.00
C ALA A 322 -20.48 1.55 4.57
N GLY A 323 -19.43 0.74 4.56
CA GLY A 323 -19.58 -0.70 4.36
C GLY A 323 -18.40 -1.46 4.93
N THR A 324 -18.66 -2.70 5.32
CA THR A 324 -17.71 -3.60 5.99
C THR A 324 -17.88 -5.00 5.41
N ALA A 325 -16.77 -5.68 5.15
CA ALA A 325 -16.73 -7.09 4.86
C ALA A 325 -16.29 -7.86 6.12
N ARG A 326 -17.13 -8.78 6.56
CA ARG A 326 -16.83 -9.70 7.65
C ARG A 326 -16.44 -11.05 7.07
N ILE A 327 -15.25 -11.54 7.41
CA ILE A 327 -14.75 -12.86 7.00
C ILE A 327 -14.61 -13.71 8.25
N ALA A 328 -15.25 -14.87 8.27
CA ALA A 328 -15.19 -15.83 9.38
C ALA A 328 -14.75 -17.21 8.88
N LEU A 329 -14.02 -17.95 9.71
CA LEU A 329 -13.63 -19.33 9.40
C LEU A 329 -14.85 -20.24 9.26
N ASP A 330 -14.90 -21.05 8.21
CA ASP A 330 -15.94 -22.06 7.99
C ASP A 330 -15.47 -23.40 8.57
N LEU A 331 -15.54 -23.55 9.89
CA LEU A 331 -14.92 -24.68 10.59
C LEU A 331 -15.42 -26.05 10.09
N ASP A 332 -16.70 -26.15 9.74
CA ASP A 332 -17.31 -27.40 9.25
C ASP A 332 -16.80 -27.81 7.86
N ALA A 333 -16.32 -26.85 7.07
CA ALA A 333 -15.76 -27.10 5.74
C ALA A 333 -14.24 -27.35 5.78
N VAL A 334 -13.58 -27.15 6.92
CA VAL A 334 -12.14 -27.39 7.08
C VAL A 334 -11.87 -28.89 7.18
N ASP A 335 -10.92 -29.38 6.38
CA ASP A 335 -10.39 -30.74 6.53
C ASP A 335 -9.48 -30.82 7.76
N ARG A 336 -10.03 -31.33 8.87
CA ARG A 336 -9.40 -31.37 10.20
C ARG A 336 -8.41 -32.52 10.41
N ARG A 337 -7.59 -32.83 9.40
CA ARG A 337 -6.53 -33.85 9.52
C ARG A 337 -5.21 -33.24 10.01
N PHE A 338 -4.31 -34.10 10.49
CA PHE A 338 -2.95 -33.74 10.85
C PHE A 338 -2.88 -32.59 11.88
N GLY A 339 -2.28 -31.45 11.55
CA GLY A 339 -2.17 -30.31 12.48
C GLY A 339 -3.44 -29.48 12.64
N LEU A 340 -4.50 -29.76 11.87
CA LEU A 340 -5.82 -29.14 12.04
C LEU A 340 -6.79 -30.02 12.86
N ALA A 341 -6.32 -31.18 13.33
CA ALA A 341 -7.06 -32.07 14.22
C ALA A 341 -7.44 -31.43 15.58
N PRO A 342 -6.55 -30.75 16.32
CA PRO A 342 -6.95 -30.08 17.56
C PRO A 342 -7.96 -28.96 17.29
N ASP A 343 -8.72 -28.56 18.30
CA ASP A 343 -9.63 -27.42 18.17
C ASP A 343 -8.83 -26.12 17.96
N PRO A 344 -9.27 -25.24 17.04
CA PRO A 344 -8.57 -23.99 16.79
C PRO A 344 -8.66 -23.08 18.01
N GLU A 345 -7.61 -22.30 18.26
CA GLU A 345 -7.68 -21.22 19.23
C GLU A 345 -8.75 -20.18 18.80
N PRO A 346 -9.59 -19.68 19.73
CA PRO A 346 -10.64 -18.71 19.40
C PRO A 346 -10.07 -17.46 18.74
N ARG A 347 -10.66 -17.05 17.62
CA ARG A 347 -10.27 -15.86 16.85
C ARG A 347 -11.51 -15.11 16.39
N GLU A 348 -11.45 -13.79 16.48
CA GLU A 348 -12.52 -12.93 15.97
C GLU A 348 -12.58 -12.95 14.44
N ALA A 349 -13.78 -12.73 13.90
CA ALA A 349 -13.97 -12.56 12.46
C ALA A 349 -13.19 -11.32 11.97
N LEU A 350 -12.55 -11.45 10.82
CA LEU A 350 -11.86 -10.34 10.17
C LEU A 350 -12.89 -9.32 9.70
N SER A 351 -12.65 -8.05 10.02
CA SER A 351 -13.47 -6.92 9.57
C SER A 351 -12.64 -6.02 8.67
N LEU A 352 -13.05 -5.89 7.41
CA LEU A 352 -12.35 -5.08 6.41
C LEU A 352 -13.29 -3.99 5.88
N PRO A 353 -12.91 -2.70 5.89
CA PRO A 353 -13.76 -1.65 5.37
C PRO A 353 -13.91 -1.78 3.85
N LEU A 354 -15.15 -1.67 3.36
CA LEU A 354 -15.41 -1.59 1.93
C LEU A 354 -15.01 -0.21 1.40
N PRO A 355 -14.33 -0.13 0.25
CA PRO A 355 -13.96 1.15 -0.34
C PRO A 355 -15.20 1.89 -0.86
N VAL A 356 -15.66 2.89 -0.11
CA VAL A 356 -16.77 3.78 -0.51
C VAL A 356 -16.20 5.15 -0.92
N PRO A 357 -16.63 5.74 -2.06
CA PRO A 357 -16.16 7.05 -2.49
C PRO A 357 -16.42 8.16 -1.46
N ALA A 358 -15.38 8.94 -1.13
CA ALA A 358 -15.49 10.07 -0.20
C ALA A 358 -16.44 11.16 -0.71
N ALA A 359 -16.56 11.36 -2.02
CA ALA A 359 -17.51 12.28 -2.64
C ALA A 359 -18.07 11.68 -3.94
N GLY A 360 -19.23 12.18 -4.39
CA GLY A 360 -19.86 11.76 -5.66
C GLY A 360 -20.93 10.69 -5.52
N ALA A 361 -20.93 9.74 -6.46
CA ALA A 361 -21.99 8.75 -6.70
C ALA A 361 -22.01 7.64 -5.62
N ARG A 362 -22.64 7.93 -4.47
CA ARG A 362 -22.86 6.92 -3.40
C ARG A 362 -24.18 6.16 -3.52
N ARG A 363 -25.08 6.57 -4.42
CA ARG A 363 -26.34 5.83 -4.70
C ARG A 363 -26.10 4.47 -5.34
N GLN A 364 -25.00 4.35 -6.09
CA GLN A 364 -24.55 3.09 -6.66
C GLN A 364 -23.04 3.04 -6.53
N VAL A 365 -22.56 2.21 -5.61
CA VAL A 365 -21.15 1.99 -5.36
C VAL A 365 -20.75 0.68 -6.01
N GLN A 366 -19.71 0.71 -6.83
CA GLN A 366 -19.04 -0.48 -7.35
C GLN A 366 -17.57 -0.36 -7.01
N GLY A 367 -16.99 -1.45 -6.48
CA GLY A 367 -15.62 -1.43 -6.02
C GLY A 367 -15.03 -2.82 -5.90
N THR A 368 -13.73 -2.87 -5.62
CA THR A 368 -13.02 -4.11 -5.31
C THR A 368 -12.41 -3.98 -3.92
N LEU A 369 -12.81 -4.87 -3.01
CA LEU A 369 -12.17 -5.03 -1.71
C LEU A 369 -10.82 -5.72 -1.92
N GLY A 370 -9.74 -4.95 -1.81
CA GLY A 370 -8.37 -5.44 -1.86
C GLY A 370 -7.77 -5.55 -0.46
N ALA A 371 -7.28 -6.74 -0.07
CA ALA A 371 -6.57 -6.91 1.21
C ALA A 371 -5.43 -7.95 1.09
N ASP A 372 -4.29 -7.64 1.70
CA ASP A 372 -3.17 -8.58 1.80
C ASP A 372 -3.34 -9.45 3.06
N LEU A 373 -3.91 -10.64 2.86
CA LEU A 373 -4.19 -11.60 3.93
C LEU A 373 -3.29 -12.84 3.85
N ALA A 374 -2.20 -12.76 3.07
CA ALA A 374 -1.32 -13.91 2.85
C ALA A 374 -0.68 -14.46 4.14
N ARG A 375 -0.45 -13.59 5.13
CA ARG A 375 0.08 -13.97 6.45
C ARG A 375 -0.99 -14.43 7.43
N HIS A 376 -2.26 -14.24 7.11
CA HIS A 376 -3.35 -14.54 8.02
C HIS A 376 -3.42 -16.06 8.30
N PRO A 377 -3.76 -16.52 9.52
CA PRO A 377 -3.87 -17.95 9.83
C PRO A 377 -4.91 -18.70 9.00
N TRP A 378 -5.93 -17.99 8.51
CA TRP A 378 -6.96 -18.56 7.64
C TRP A 378 -6.59 -18.53 6.15
N ALA A 379 -5.38 -18.08 5.80
CA ALA A 379 -4.91 -18.12 4.41
C ALA A 379 -4.98 -19.56 3.89
N ASN A 380 -5.56 -19.74 2.70
CA ASN A 380 -5.83 -21.03 2.08
C ASN A 380 -6.83 -21.94 2.84
N LEU A 381 -7.58 -21.42 3.82
CA LEU A 381 -8.66 -22.15 4.49
C LEU A 381 -10.05 -21.74 3.98
N PRO A 382 -11.05 -22.63 4.08
CA PRO A 382 -12.46 -22.30 3.88
C PRO A 382 -12.94 -21.21 4.85
N VAL A 383 -13.54 -20.16 4.30
CA VAL A 383 -14.11 -19.03 5.05
C VAL A 383 -15.47 -18.66 4.48
N ARG A 384 -16.27 -17.96 5.28
CA ARG A 384 -17.51 -17.31 4.86
C ARG A 384 -17.32 -15.81 4.86
N ILE A 385 -17.63 -15.17 3.74
CA ILE A 385 -17.65 -13.71 3.60
C ILE A 385 -19.09 -13.19 3.64
N THR A 386 -19.29 -12.16 4.46
CA THR A 386 -20.55 -11.41 4.57
C THR A 386 -20.23 -9.95 4.33
N LEU A 387 -20.89 -9.31 3.36
CA LEU A 387 -20.80 -7.86 3.20
C LEU A 387 -21.95 -7.21 3.92
N GLU A 388 -21.68 -6.11 4.60
CA GLU A 388 -22.65 -5.26 5.27
C GLU A 388 -22.43 -3.81 4.83
N VAL A 389 -23.49 -3.11 4.51
CA VAL A 389 -23.47 -1.69 4.15
C VAL A 389 -24.45 -0.93 5.01
N GLN A 390 -24.15 0.34 5.26
CA GLN A 390 -24.94 1.24 6.08
C GLN A 390 -25.24 2.53 5.33
N ASP A 391 -26.47 3.03 5.44
CA ASP A 391 -26.90 4.31 4.88
C ASP A 391 -26.59 5.50 5.82
N GLY A 392 -27.11 6.68 5.48
CA GLY A 392 -26.86 7.90 6.26
C GLY A 392 -27.70 8.07 7.54
N ILE A 393 -28.69 7.22 7.79
CA ILE A 393 -29.47 7.20 9.05
C ILE A 393 -29.23 5.95 9.90
N GLY A 394 -28.37 5.05 9.43
CA GLY A 394 -27.92 3.87 10.15
C GLY A 394 -28.63 2.58 9.77
N GLN A 395 -29.52 2.56 8.76
CA GLN A 395 -30.09 1.31 8.27
C GLN A 395 -29.00 0.45 7.63
N THR A 396 -29.11 -0.87 7.78
CA THR A 396 -28.11 -1.81 7.29
C THR A 396 -28.69 -2.80 6.31
N GLY A 397 -27.87 -3.18 5.33
CA GLY A 397 -28.14 -4.25 4.38
C GLY A 397 -26.96 -5.20 4.32
N ALA A 398 -27.23 -6.50 4.30
CA ALA A 398 -26.18 -7.51 4.30
C ALA A 398 -26.42 -8.61 3.26
N THR A 399 -25.33 -9.18 2.75
CA THR A 399 -25.40 -10.39 1.92
C THR A 399 -25.60 -11.64 2.81
N PRO A 400 -26.16 -12.74 2.28
CA PRO A 400 -26.00 -14.03 2.93
C PRO A 400 -24.50 -14.41 3.01
N PRO A 401 -24.06 -15.24 3.98
CA PRO A 401 -22.67 -15.69 4.06
C PRO A 401 -22.32 -16.55 2.85
N VAL A 402 -21.33 -16.12 2.06
CA VAL A 402 -20.86 -16.85 0.87
C VAL A 402 -19.59 -17.60 1.19
N ALA A 403 -19.57 -18.90 0.91
CA ALA A 403 -18.38 -19.74 1.12
C ALA A 403 -17.31 -19.46 0.05
N MET A 404 -16.07 -19.33 0.48
CA MET A 404 -14.91 -19.23 -0.39
C MET A 404 -13.65 -19.76 0.29
N VAL A 405 -12.59 -20.02 -0.47
CA VAL A 405 -11.26 -20.26 0.11
C VAL A 405 -10.53 -18.94 0.18
N LEU A 406 -10.03 -18.57 1.36
CA LEU A 406 -9.31 -17.31 1.52
C LEU A 406 -8.02 -17.35 0.69
N PRO A 407 -7.81 -16.42 -0.25
CA PRO A 407 -6.58 -16.35 -1.01
C PRO A 407 -5.38 -16.16 -0.08
N GLY A 408 -4.31 -16.89 -0.38
CA GLY A 408 -3.05 -16.82 0.35
C GLY A 408 -1.88 -17.03 -0.59
N ARG A 409 -0.67 -16.67 -0.13
CA ARG A 409 0.56 -16.95 -0.87
C ARG A 409 0.72 -18.46 -1.02
N ARG A 410 1.04 -18.90 -2.23
CA ARG A 410 1.43 -20.29 -2.51
C ARG A 410 2.95 -20.37 -2.52
N PHE A 411 3.47 -21.48 -2.02
CA PHE A 411 4.88 -21.80 -2.03
C PHE A 411 5.08 -22.98 -2.96
N PHE A 412 5.94 -22.82 -3.95
CA PHE A 412 6.22 -23.86 -4.94
C PHE A 412 7.45 -24.69 -4.53
N ASP A 413 8.37 -24.11 -3.74
CA ASP A 413 9.43 -24.86 -3.10
C ASP A 413 8.85 -25.79 -2.02
N PRO A 414 9.09 -27.12 -2.09
CA PRO A 414 8.51 -28.06 -1.13
C PRO A 414 8.92 -27.82 0.32
N LEU A 415 10.13 -27.31 0.57
CA LEU A 415 10.58 -26.98 1.92
C LEU A 415 9.87 -25.72 2.41
N ALA A 416 9.77 -24.68 1.58
CA ALA A 416 9.03 -23.46 1.93
C ALA A 416 7.54 -23.75 2.18
N ALA A 417 6.92 -24.58 1.32
CA ALA A 417 5.54 -25.03 1.49
C ALA A 417 5.34 -25.81 2.80
N GLY A 418 6.25 -26.72 3.13
CA GLY A 418 6.21 -27.46 4.39
C GLY A 418 6.35 -26.56 5.62
N LEU A 419 7.25 -25.57 5.59
CA LEU A 419 7.36 -24.57 6.66
C LEU A 419 6.10 -23.71 6.79
N ALA A 420 5.48 -23.34 5.66
CA ALA A 420 4.22 -22.60 5.66
C ALA A 420 3.05 -23.42 6.22
N GLU A 421 2.99 -24.72 5.95
CA GLU A 421 2.01 -25.64 6.56
C GLU A 421 2.24 -25.80 8.05
N VAL A 422 3.49 -26.00 8.49
CA VAL A 422 3.82 -26.08 9.92
C VAL A 422 3.48 -24.78 10.64
N ARG A 423 3.72 -23.63 10.00
CA ARG A 423 3.28 -22.33 10.51
C ARG A 423 1.76 -22.26 10.66
N ARG A 424 0.99 -22.69 9.65
CA ARG A 424 -0.47 -22.72 9.71
C ARG A 424 -0.95 -23.59 10.87
N ASP A 425 -0.40 -24.79 11.00
CA ASP A 425 -0.74 -25.74 12.07
C ASP A 425 -0.42 -25.13 13.46
N LEU A 426 0.72 -24.45 13.60
CA LEU A 426 1.09 -23.75 14.84
C LEU A 426 0.14 -22.58 15.16
N MET A 427 -0.28 -21.82 14.16
CA MET A 427 -1.23 -20.71 14.32
C MET A 427 -2.66 -21.19 14.56
N TRP A 428 -2.98 -22.42 14.16
CA TRP A 428 -4.25 -23.09 14.44
C TRP A 428 -4.38 -23.43 15.92
N SER A 429 -3.38 -24.13 16.47
CA SER A 429 -3.28 -24.41 17.91
C SER A 429 -1.83 -24.54 18.35
N ARG A 430 -1.49 -23.91 19.48
CA ARG A 430 -0.19 -24.06 20.15
C ARG A 430 0.14 -25.51 20.55
N ASP A 431 -0.87 -26.38 20.67
CA ASP A 431 -0.68 -27.80 21.00
C ASP A 431 0.11 -28.55 19.91
N ASN A 432 0.16 -27.99 18.70
CA ASN A 432 0.98 -28.52 17.62
C ASN A 432 2.48 -28.34 17.82
N ALA A 433 2.95 -27.59 18.84
CA ALA A 433 4.36 -27.23 19.00
C ALA A 433 5.34 -28.42 18.87
N ALA A 434 5.12 -29.49 19.64
CA ALA A 434 5.99 -30.67 19.62
C ALA A 434 5.95 -31.41 18.27
N ARG A 435 4.79 -31.47 17.61
CA ARG A 435 4.64 -32.05 16.27
C ARG A 435 5.37 -31.20 15.23
N SER A 436 5.18 -29.89 15.27
CA SER A 436 5.82 -28.90 14.40
C SER A 436 7.35 -28.99 14.46
N ALA A 437 7.94 -29.09 15.66
CA ALA A 437 9.38 -29.26 15.83
C ALA A 437 9.92 -30.53 15.15
N ARG A 438 9.23 -31.67 15.32
CA ARG A 438 9.60 -32.94 14.67
C ARG A 438 9.51 -32.86 13.15
N LEU A 439 8.47 -32.23 12.61
CA LEU A 439 8.29 -32.06 11.17
C LEU A 439 9.37 -31.17 10.57
N ILE A 440 9.68 -30.04 11.21
CA ILE A 440 10.74 -29.13 10.74
C ILE A 440 12.08 -29.87 10.65
N ARG A 441 12.45 -30.64 11.70
CA ARG A 441 13.66 -31.46 11.67
C ARG A 441 13.66 -32.48 10.54
N ALA A 442 12.56 -33.19 10.35
CA ALA A 442 12.44 -34.20 9.30
C ALA A 442 12.58 -33.59 7.89
N MET A 443 12.05 -32.38 7.68
CA MET A 443 12.17 -31.66 6.41
C MET A 443 13.60 -31.18 6.13
N VAL A 444 14.32 -30.74 7.15
CA VAL A 444 15.68 -30.16 7.04
C VAL A 444 16.76 -31.24 6.99
N TRP A 445 16.47 -32.47 7.42
CA TRP A 445 17.44 -33.58 7.46
C TRP A 445 18.00 -33.98 6.09
N ARG A 446 17.36 -33.60 4.96
CA ARG A 446 17.86 -33.97 3.62
C ARG A 446 19.04 -33.06 3.19
N PRO A 447 20.24 -33.63 2.94
CA PRO A 447 21.48 -32.86 2.74
C PRO A 447 21.60 -32.17 1.36
N ASP A 448 20.74 -32.50 0.39
CA ASP A 448 20.94 -32.12 -1.01
C ASP A 448 20.37 -30.74 -1.38
N ARG A 449 19.93 -29.92 -0.41
CA ARG A 449 19.36 -28.59 -0.68
C ARG A 449 20.08 -27.47 0.06
N ALA A 450 20.54 -26.47 -0.71
CA ALA A 450 21.10 -25.25 -0.16
C ALA A 450 19.98 -24.40 0.48
N VAL A 451 20.07 -24.19 1.80
CA VAL A 451 19.18 -23.31 2.55
C VAL A 451 19.92 -22.00 2.85
N PRO A 452 19.35 -20.81 2.58
CA PRO A 452 20.00 -19.56 2.93
C PRO A 452 20.30 -19.46 4.44
N ASP A 453 21.48 -18.96 4.81
CA ASP A 453 21.93 -18.90 6.21
C ASP A 453 20.92 -18.24 7.16
N ALA A 454 20.24 -17.18 6.68
CA ALA A 454 19.21 -16.49 7.45
C ALA A 454 17.99 -17.39 7.73
N ALA A 455 17.57 -18.16 6.73
CA ALA A 455 16.48 -19.12 6.87
C ALA A 455 16.89 -20.28 7.78
N ALA A 456 18.12 -20.79 7.66
CA ALA A 456 18.65 -21.83 8.52
C ALA A 456 18.67 -21.40 10.00
N ARG A 457 19.15 -20.18 10.30
CA ARG A 457 19.12 -19.63 11.67
C ARG A 457 17.70 -19.49 12.20
N ALA A 458 16.76 -19.00 11.39
CA ALA A 458 15.36 -18.86 11.79
C ALA A 458 14.71 -20.23 12.07
N ILE A 459 15.00 -21.24 11.25
CA ILE A 459 14.54 -22.63 11.45
C ILE A 459 15.08 -23.20 12.75
N VAL A 460 16.38 -23.05 13.04
CA VAL A 460 16.98 -23.53 14.29
C VAL A 460 16.36 -22.84 15.51
N ALA A 461 16.20 -21.51 15.46
CA ALA A 461 15.55 -20.76 16.53
C ALA A 461 14.09 -21.18 16.75
N ALA A 462 13.34 -21.42 15.66
CA ALA A 462 11.98 -21.93 15.73
C ALA A 462 11.93 -23.29 16.41
N VAL A 463 12.79 -24.24 16.02
CA VAL A 463 12.84 -25.58 16.64
C VAL A 463 13.15 -25.48 18.14
N GLN A 464 14.14 -24.69 18.54
CA GLN A 464 14.49 -24.48 19.95
C GLN A 464 13.31 -23.92 20.75
N ALA A 465 12.60 -22.93 20.21
CA ALA A 465 11.45 -22.34 20.87
C ALA A 465 10.28 -23.32 21.02
N LEU A 466 10.01 -24.13 19.98
CA LEU A 466 8.96 -25.15 20.00
C LEU A 466 9.24 -26.29 21.00
N GLU A 467 10.50 -26.52 21.37
CA GLU A 467 10.92 -27.56 22.32
C GLU A 467 11.12 -27.06 23.76
N ALA A 468 11.15 -25.75 23.97
CA ALA A 468 11.35 -25.16 25.28
C ALA A 468 10.18 -25.42 26.26
N GLY A 469 9.02 -25.87 25.76
CA GLY A 469 7.83 -26.18 26.54
C GLY A 469 6.57 -25.51 25.98
N PRO A 470 5.52 -25.34 26.80
CA PRO A 470 4.28 -24.69 26.39
C PRO A 470 4.53 -23.26 25.89
N LEU A 471 3.96 -22.94 24.73
CA LEU A 471 4.10 -21.61 24.12
C LEU A 471 3.05 -20.63 24.67
N THR A 472 3.48 -19.40 24.94
CA THR A 472 2.55 -18.27 25.06
C THR A 472 2.05 -17.85 23.67
N PRO A 473 0.92 -17.13 23.57
CA PRO A 473 0.45 -16.59 22.29
C PRO A 473 1.52 -15.77 21.55
N GLU A 474 2.28 -14.96 22.28
CA GLU A 474 3.32 -14.08 21.73
C GLU A 474 4.51 -14.90 21.21
N ALA A 475 4.92 -15.93 21.96
CA ALA A 475 5.99 -16.83 21.55
C ALA A 475 5.59 -17.63 20.30
N ARG A 476 4.35 -18.12 20.24
CA ARG A 476 3.79 -18.76 19.05
C ARG A 476 3.83 -17.82 17.84
N ASP A 477 3.39 -16.57 17.99
CA ASP A 477 3.36 -15.60 16.89
C ASP A 477 4.76 -15.25 16.40
N ALA A 478 5.73 -15.12 17.32
CA ALA A 478 7.13 -14.88 16.96
C ALA A 478 7.74 -16.06 16.17
N VAL A 479 7.47 -17.30 16.61
CA VAL A 479 7.90 -18.51 15.88
C VAL A 479 7.23 -18.57 14.51
N ALA A 480 5.93 -18.30 14.44
CA ALA A 480 5.18 -18.30 13.18
C ALA A 480 5.70 -17.27 12.18
N GLU A 481 6.06 -16.06 12.62
CA GLU A 481 6.68 -15.06 11.74
C GLU A 481 8.12 -15.42 11.34
N GLY A 482 8.88 -16.06 12.23
CA GLY A 482 10.20 -16.61 11.89
C GLY A 482 10.10 -17.67 10.78
N LEU A 483 9.15 -18.60 10.90
CA LEU A 483 8.88 -19.63 9.89
C LEU A 483 8.40 -19.03 8.56
N TRP A 484 7.55 -18.00 8.61
CA TRP A 484 7.14 -17.27 7.41
C TRP A 484 8.34 -16.65 6.70
N THR A 485 9.18 -15.94 7.45
CA THR A 485 10.37 -15.26 6.90
C THR A 485 11.34 -16.27 6.30
N ALA A 486 11.54 -17.42 6.95
CA ALA A 486 12.36 -18.50 6.43
C ALA A 486 11.77 -19.09 5.14
N ALA A 487 10.46 -19.39 5.12
CA ALA A 487 9.78 -19.91 3.93
C ALA A 487 9.89 -18.94 2.75
N VAL A 488 9.68 -17.64 2.99
CA VAL A 488 9.85 -16.59 1.97
C VAL A 488 11.30 -16.50 1.50
N ALA A 489 12.29 -16.57 2.39
CA ALA A 489 13.69 -16.53 1.99
C ALA A 489 14.12 -17.75 1.15
N ILE A 490 13.54 -18.92 1.43
CA ILE A 490 13.74 -20.13 0.62
C ILE A 490 13.04 -19.99 -0.73
N GLU A 491 11.80 -19.49 -0.74
CA GLU A 491 10.96 -19.32 -1.95
C GLU A 491 11.39 -18.18 -2.85
N ASP A 492 11.94 -17.07 -2.35
CA ASP A 492 12.35 -15.94 -3.21
C ASP A 492 13.84 -16.03 -3.58
N GLY A 493 14.59 -16.91 -2.92
CA GLY A 493 15.98 -17.19 -3.22
C GLY A 493 16.95 -16.13 -2.65
N GLY A 494 17.87 -16.59 -1.80
CA GLY A 494 19.07 -15.84 -1.38
C GLY A 494 20.36 -16.53 -1.83
N LEU A 495 20.28 -17.40 -2.84
CA LEU A 495 21.40 -18.22 -3.31
C LEU A 495 22.37 -17.34 -4.11
N SER A 496 23.65 -17.36 -3.74
CA SER A 496 24.70 -16.57 -4.42
C SER A 496 25.04 -17.12 -5.81
N ASP A 497 24.77 -18.40 -6.07
CA ASP A 497 25.03 -19.06 -7.34
C ASP A 497 23.90 -18.83 -8.36
N ALA A 498 24.25 -18.35 -9.55
CA ALA A 498 23.32 -18.11 -10.64
C ALA A 498 22.73 -19.42 -11.22
N LEU A 499 23.51 -20.50 -11.28
CA LEU A 499 23.04 -21.80 -11.76
C LEU A 499 21.99 -22.38 -10.81
N ALA A 500 22.25 -22.34 -9.51
CA ALA A 500 21.32 -22.78 -8.48
C ALA A 500 19.98 -22.00 -8.52
N ARG A 501 20.03 -20.67 -8.70
CA ARG A 501 18.82 -19.83 -8.85
C ARG A 501 17.99 -20.20 -10.07
N MET A 502 18.63 -20.44 -11.21
CA MET A 502 17.92 -20.83 -12.44
C MET A 502 17.22 -22.18 -12.27
N ARG A 503 17.89 -23.19 -11.71
CA ARG A 503 17.30 -24.49 -11.41
C ARG A 503 16.09 -24.37 -10.49
N GLN A 504 16.23 -23.57 -9.44
CA GLN A 504 15.15 -23.36 -8.49
C GLN A 504 13.93 -22.71 -9.16
N ALA A 505 14.14 -21.68 -10.00
CA ALA A 505 13.05 -21.04 -10.74
C ALA A 505 12.36 -22.03 -11.71
N GLN A 506 13.13 -22.89 -12.38
CA GLN A 506 12.61 -23.94 -13.25
C GLN A 506 11.77 -24.97 -12.47
N GLU A 507 12.27 -25.44 -11.32
CA GLU A 507 11.57 -26.39 -10.48
C GLU A 507 10.23 -25.80 -10.01
N ARG A 508 10.22 -24.54 -9.54
CA ARG A 508 9.00 -23.85 -9.10
C ARG A 508 7.98 -23.69 -10.21
N LEU A 509 8.41 -23.28 -11.41
CA LEU A 509 7.53 -23.19 -12.57
C LEU A 509 6.94 -24.56 -12.92
N SER A 510 7.76 -25.61 -12.95
CA SER A 510 7.30 -26.97 -13.23
C SER A 510 6.27 -27.43 -12.18
N GLN A 511 6.51 -27.11 -10.91
CA GLN A 511 5.62 -27.39 -9.80
C GLN A 511 4.29 -26.63 -9.95
N ALA A 512 4.35 -25.36 -10.36
CA ALA A 512 3.18 -24.51 -10.55
C ALA A 512 2.26 -25.05 -11.65
N ILE A 513 2.84 -25.48 -12.77
CA ILE A 513 2.10 -26.11 -13.87
C ILE A 513 1.46 -27.42 -13.39
N ARG A 514 2.21 -28.30 -12.72
CA ARG A 514 1.68 -29.57 -12.17
C ARG A 514 0.53 -29.34 -11.17
N GLN A 515 0.61 -28.30 -10.37
CA GLN A 515 -0.41 -27.96 -9.37
C GLN A 515 -1.55 -27.09 -9.92
N GLY A 516 -1.61 -26.83 -11.23
CA GLY A 516 -2.68 -26.01 -11.83
C GLY A 516 -2.70 -24.57 -11.32
N ALA A 517 -1.54 -23.91 -11.27
CA ALA A 517 -1.43 -22.48 -10.97
C ALA A 517 -2.26 -21.60 -11.92
N SER A 518 -2.67 -20.42 -11.46
CA SER A 518 -3.42 -19.49 -12.30
C SER A 518 -2.53 -18.94 -13.42
N PRO A 519 -3.11 -18.49 -14.56
CA PRO A 519 -2.31 -17.94 -15.67
C PRO A 519 -1.36 -16.82 -15.23
N ASP A 520 -1.82 -15.95 -14.32
CA ASP A 520 -1.02 -14.86 -13.77
C ASP A 520 0.17 -15.38 -12.93
N GLU A 521 -0.03 -16.46 -12.15
CA GLU A 521 1.04 -17.09 -11.34
C GLU A 521 2.13 -17.69 -12.25
N ILE A 522 1.70 -18.39 -13.30
CA ILE A 522 2.60 -19.00 -14.29
C ILE A 522 3.41 -17.93 -15.02
N ALA A 523 2.76 -16.84 -15.44
CA ALA A 523 3.44 -15.73 -16.11
C ALA A 523 4.54 -15.11 -15.22
N ARG A 524 4.27 -14.89 -13.92
CA ARG A 524 5.28 -14.38 -12.99
C ARG A 524 6.47 -15.34 -12.85
N LEU A 525 6.22 -16.64 -12.65
CA LEU A 525 7.28 -17.63 -12.49
C LEU A 525 8.13 -17.78 -13.76
N MET A 526 7.54 -17.54 -14.93
CA MET A 526 8.27 -17.49 -16.19
C MET A 526 9.19 -16.30 -16.29
N ASP A 527 8.73 -15.12 -15.88
CA ASP A 527 9.57 -13.92 -15.81
C ASP A 527 10.74 -14.14 -14.84
N GLU A 528 10.51 -14.80 -13.70
CA GLU A 528 11.55 -15.19 -12.75
C GLU A 528 12.56 -16.17 -13.34
N LEU A 529 12.10 -17.21 -14.05
CA LEU A 529 12.97 -18.16 -14.73
C LEU A 529 13.83 -17.46 -15.78
N LYS A 530 13.22 -16.60 -16.61
CA LYS A 530 13.95 -15.81 -17.61
C LYS A 530 15.04 -14.95 -16.97
N ALA A 531 14.71 -14.21 -15.92
CA ALA A 531 15.68 -13.36 -15.22
C ALA A 531 16.84 -14.18 -14.61
N ALA A 532 16.55 -15.38 -14.09
CA ALA A 532 17.57 -16.26 -13.54
C ALA A 532 18.47 -16.86 -14.64
N THR A 533 17.90 -17.22 -15.79
CA THR A 533 18.63 -17.66 -16.97
C THR A 533 19.53 -16.55 -17.51
N ASP A 534 19.02 -15.32 -17.64
CA ASP A 534 19.81 -14.16 -18.07
C ASP A 534 21.03 -13.97 -17.17
N ALA A 535 20.84 -14.01 -15.84
CA ALA A 535 21.94 -13.90 -14.87
C ALA A 535 22.97 -15.04 -14.98
N TYR A 536 22.53 -16.26 -15.31
CA TYR A 536 23.43 -17.39 -15.54
C TYR A 536 24.23 -17.22 -16.83
N THR A 537 23.61 -16.77 -17.92
CA THR A 537 24.31 -16.50 -19.19
C THR A 537 25.32 -15.36 -19.05
N GLU A 538 25.00 -14.33 -18.29
CA GLU A 538 25.93 -13.23 -17.99
C GLU A 538 27.13 -13.73 -17.18
N MET A 539 26.90 -14.60 -16.19
CA MET A 539 27.99 -15.23 -15.44
C MET A 539 28.91 -16.07 -16.34
N LEU A 540 28.35 -16.87 -17.24
CA LEU A 540 29.14 -17.63 -18.22
C LEU A 540 29.95 -16.73 -19.14
N ALA A 541 29.37 -15.61 -19.60
CA ALA A 541 30.05 -14.62 -20.42
C ALA A 541 31.16 -13.85 -19.68
N GLN A 542 31.11 -13.81 -18.34
CA GLN A 542 32.19 -13.28 -17.50
C GLN A 542 33.27 -14.32 -17.21
N GLN A 543 32.96 -15.62 -17.34
CA GLN A 543 33.90 -16.73 -17.10
C GLN A 543 34.62 -17.21 -18.37
N GLY A 544 34.04 -17.04 -19.56
CA GLY A 544 34.78 -17.11 -20.85
C GLY A 544 35.18 -15.70 -21.30
N GLU A 545 36.41 -15.34 -21.67
CA GLU A 545 37.57 -16.06 -22.20
C GLU A 545 38.89 -15.42 -21.69
N ASP A 546 39.89 -16.25 -21.38
CA ASP A 546 41.31 -15.88 -21.54
C ASP A 546 41.80 -16.47 -22.89
N PRO A 547 42.10 -15.63 -23.90
CA PRO A 547 42.48 -16.09 -25.25
C PRO A 547 43.73 -16.99 -25.30
N ALA A 548 44.52 -17.03 -24.23
CA ALA A 548 45.79 -17.76 -24.17
C ALA A 548 45.66 -19.28 -23.96
N ALA A 549 44.50 -19.80 -23.55
CA ALA A 549 44.32 -21.23 -23.25
C ALA A 549 43.91 -22.10 -24.46
N ARG A 550 43.64 -21.50 -25.63
CA ARG A 550 43.12 -22.20 -26.82
C ARG A 550 44.12 -23.09 -27.57
N PHE A 551 45.39 -23.11 -27.19
CA PHE A 551 46.43 -23.76 -28.00
C PHE A 551 46.77 -25.22 -27.66
N ASP A 552 46.06 -25.87 -26.72
CA ASP A 552 46.36 -27.28 -26.42
C ASP A 552 45.13 -28.09 -25.95
N ARG A 553 44.33 -28.60 -26.90
CA ARG A 553 43.88 -30.02 -26.93
C ARG A 553 42.87 -30.38 -28.03
N SER A 554 43.21 -31.48 -28.71
CA SER A 554 42.39 -32.57 -29.29
C SER A 554 40.98 -32.31 -29.85
N GLU A 555 40.83 -32.67 -31.12
CA GLU A 555 39.60 -32.80 -31.92
C GLU A 555 38.60 -33.83 -31.37
N ARG A 556 37.77 -33.44 -30.41
CA ARG A 556 36.44 -34.03 -30.24
C ARG A 556 35.40 -32.92 -30.40
N PRO A 557 34.31 -33.11 -31.16
CA PRO A 557 33.25 -32.13 -31.23
C PRO A 557 32.57 -32.09 -29.86
N VAL A 558 32.99 -31.14 -29.03
CA VAL A 558 32.25 -30.74 -27.84
C VAL A 558 31.06 -29.96 -28.36
N GLN A 559 29.87 -30.57 -28.31
CA GLN A 559 28.65 -29.83 -28.58
C GLN A 559 28.37 -28.95 -27.35
N GLU A 560 28.96 -27.76 -27.37
CA GLU A 560 28.71 -26.71 -26.38
C GLU A 560 27.28 -26.22 -26.57
N ILE A 561 26.48 -26.30 -25.51
CA ILE A 561 25.13 -25.73 -25.50
C ILE A 561 25.31 -24.21 -25.46
N THR A 562 24.91 -23.53 -26.54
CA THR A 562 25.00 -22.07 -26.66
C THR A 562 23.86 -21.39 -25.91
N GLY A 563 24.10 -20.21 -25.34
CA GLY A 563 23.06 -19.38 -24.69
C GLY A 563 21.84 -19.14 -25.59
N ASP A 564 22.05 -19.04 -26.91
CA ASP A 564 20.98 -18.91 -27.91
C ASP A 564 20.00 -20.09 -27.93
N GLN A 565 20.49 -21.32 -27.69
CA GLN A 565 19.66 -22.52 -27.68
C GLN A 565 18.74 -22.55 -26.44
N ILE A 566 19.26 -22.09 -25.30
CA ILE A 566 18.50 -21.94 -24.07
C ILE A 566 17.39 -20.90 -24.27
N GLN A 567 17.70 -19.76 -24.91
CA GLN A 567 16.72 -18.70 -25.17
C GLN A 567 15.60 -19.17 -26.12
N GLN A 568 15.93 -19.91 -27.18
CA GLN A 568 14.94 -20.46 -28.11
C GLN A 568 13.96 -21.41 -27.41
N MET A 569 14.44 -22.26 -26.49
CA MET A 569 13.56 -23.14 -25.71
C MET A 569 12.64 -22.34 -24.78
N MET A 570 13.12 -21.26 -24.17
CA MET A 570 12.32 -20.38 -23.32
C MET A 570 11.22 -19.67 -24.10
N ASP A 571 11.53 -19.17 -25.30
CA ASP A 571 10.56 -18.51 -26.18
C ASP A 571 9.48 -19.51 -26.66
N GLU A 572 9.87 -20.76 -26.93
CA GLU A 572 8.94 -21.84 -27.27
C GLU A 572 7.99 -22.16 -26.11
N ILE A 573 8.53 -22.30 -24.88
CA ILE A 573 7.73 -22.51 -23.67
C ILE A 573 6.73 -21.35 -23.50
N GLN A 574 7.18 -20.10 -23.69
CA GLN A 574 6.32 -18.92 -23.63
C GLN A 574 5.19 -18.96 -24.66
N ARG A 575 5.49 -19.36 -25.91
CA ARG A 575 4.48 -19.52 -26.96
C ARG A 575 3.43 -20.56 -26.58
N LEU A 576 3.86 -21.74 -26.14
CA LEU A 576 2.95 -22.82 -25.75
C LEU A 576 2.01 -22.40 -24.61
N MET A 577 2.49 -21.66 -23.61
CA MET A 577 1.61 -21.18 -22.54
C MET A 577 0.62 -20.10 -22.99
N ASN A 578 1.04 -19.18 -23.87
CA ASN A 578 0.14 -18.19 -24.46
C ASN A 578 -0.95 -18.86 -25.32
N GLU A 579 -0.64 -19.98 -25.94
CA GLU A 579 -1.59 -20.84 -26.68
C GLU A 579 -2.42 -21.75 -25.77
N GLY A 580 -2.17 -21.77 -24.45
CA GLY A 580 -2.87 -22.63 -23.48
C GLY A 580 -2.42 -24.11 -23.49
N ARG A 581 -1.31 -24.44 -24.16
CA ARG A 581 -0.76 -25.80 -24.32
C ARG A 581 0.16 -26.18 -23.15
N MET A 582 -0.40 -26.20 -21.94
CA MET A 582 0.36 -26.40 -20.70
C MET A 582 1.06 -27.76 -20.58
N SER A 583 0.49 -28.81 -21.16
CA SER A 583 1.11 -30.16 -21.16
C SER A 583 2.41 -30.19 -21.95
N GLU A 584 2.41 -29.55 -23.12
CA GLU A 584 3.59 -29.51 -24.01
C GLU A 584 4.68 -28.60 -23.44
N ALA A 585 4.28 -27.49 -22.80
CA ALA A 585 5.22 -26.65 -22.06
C ALA A 585 5.90 -27.43 -20.92
N ALA A 586 5.18 -28.32 -20.22
CA ALA A 586 5.76 -29.17 -19.19
C ALA A 586 6.78 -30.18 -19.76
N GLU A 587 6.51 -30.76 -20.94
CA GLU A 587 7.44 -31.67 -21.62
C GLU A 587 8.74 -30.96 -22.06
N LEU A 588 8.64 -29.71 -22.55
CA LEU A 588 9.82 -28.92 -22.90
C LEU A 588 10.65 -28.52 -21.67
N LEU A 589 9.99 -28.17 -20.55
CA LEU A 589 10.68 -27.89 -19.29
C LEU A 589 11.42 -29.11 -18.76
N GLU A 590 10.89 -30.32 -18.98
CA GLU A 590 11.55 -31.56 -18.59
C GLU A 590 12.76 -31.87 -19.50
N GLN A 591 12.63 -31.63 -20.81
CA GLN A 591 13.76 -31.70 -21.74
C GLN A 591 14.88 -30.73 -21.36
N PHE A 592 14.51 -29.50 -20.99
CA PHE A 592 15.43 -28.49 -20.50
C PHE A 592 16.14 -28.95 -19.21
N ASN A 593 15.41 -29.54 -18.26
CA ASN A 593 15.99 -30.07 -17.03
C ASN A 593 17.03 -31.17 -17.30
N ARG A 594 16.71 -32.14 -18.16
CA ARG A 594 17.65 -33.21 -18.57
C ARG A 594 18.91 -32.65 -19.21
N MET A 595 18.79 -31.57 -19.99
CA MET A 595 19.93 -30.90 -20.60
C MET A 595 20.87 -30.31 -19.54
N MET A 596 20.32 -29.66 -18.51
CA MET A 596 21.09 -29.04 -17.42
C MET A 596 21.74 -30.05 -16.47
N GLU A 597 21.07 -31.17 -16.19
CA GLU A 597 21.62 -32.26 -15.37
C GLU A 597 22.87 -32.87 -16.04
N ASN A 598 22.84 -33.01 -17.37
CA ASN A 598 23.97 -33.50 -18.16
C ASN A 598 25.18 -32.55 -18.18
N LEU A 599 24.98 -31.23 -17.97
CA LEU A 599 26.07 -30.24 -17.92
C LEU A 599 26.85 -30.33 -16.60
N GLU A 600 26.17 -30.42 -15.46
CA GLU A 600 26.81 -30.51 -14.14
C GLU A 600 27.58 -31.81 -13.93
N MET A 601 27.04 -32.94 -14.42
CA MET A 601 27.75 -34.22 -14.39
C MET A 601 29.10 -34.18 -15.14
N ARG A 602 29.29 -33.23 -16.07
CA ARG A 602 30.55 -33.04 -16.81
C ARG A 602 31.52 -32.12 -16.06
N GLU A 603 31.02 -31.09 -15.38
CA GLU A 603 31.83 -30.10 -14.65
C GLU A 603 32.39 -30.66 -13.33
N GLY A 604 31.61 -31.50 -12.63
CA GLY A 604 32.05 -32.22 -11.43
C GLY A 604 33.10 -33.33 -11.68
N GLY A 605 33.48 -33.57 -12.94
CA GLY A 605 34.42 -34.61 -13.36
C GLY A 605 35.84 -34.14 -13.72
N ALA A 606 36.14 -32.84 -13.70
CA ALA A 606 37.36 -32.31 -14.32
C ALA A 606 38.51 -31.91 -13.35
N GLY A 607 38.33 -32.02 -12.04
CA GLY A 607 39.32 -31.59 -11.04
C GLY A 607 39.72 -32.68 -10.05
N GLY A 608 40.62 -33.58 -10.46
CA GLY A 608 41.23 -34.55 -9.55
C GLY A 608 42.02 -35.63 -10.28
N GLU A 609 43.35 -35.55 -10.21
CA GLU A 609 44.25 -36.67 -10.50
C GLU A 609 43.82 -37.89 -9.66
N GLY A 610 43.14 -38.86 -10.30
CA GLY A 610 42.70 -40.10 -9.66
C GLY A 610 41.27 -40.52 -10.01
N ALA A 611 40.99 -40.75 -11.29
CA ALA A 611 39.66 -41.15 -11.79
C ALA A 611 39.03 -42.37 -11.07
N PRO A 612 37.81 -42.24 -10.49
CA PRO A 612 36.98 -43.38 -10.07
C PRO A 612 36.30 -44.11 -11.24
N GLY A 613 36.21 -43.48 -12.43
CA GLY A 613 35.58 -44.06 -13.63
C GLY A 613 36.22 -45.36 -14.10
N SER A 614 37.52 -45.55 -13.84
CA SER A 614 38.23 -46.80 -14.13
C SER A 614 37.76 -47.98 -13.25
N ARG A 615 37.17 -47.74 -12.07
CA ARG A 615 36.67 -48.81 -11.18
C ARG A 615 35.23 -49.20 -11.51
N ALA A 616 34.38 -48.24 -11.90
CA ALA A 616 33.02 -48.53 -12.34
C ALA A 616 32.98 -49.27 -13.69
N GLN A 617 33.83 -48.89 -14.64
CA GLN A 617 33.98 -49.63 -15.91
C GLN A 617 34.57 -51.03 -15.71
N ARG A 618 35.51 -51.21 -14.76
CA ARG A 618 36.02 -52.55 -14.40
C ARG A 618 34.93 -53.42 -13.78
N ARG A 619 34.14 -52.89 -12.84
CA ARG A 619 32.99 -53.62 -12.27
C ARG A 619 31.94 -53.95 -13.33
N LEU A 620 31.62 -53.04 -14.24
CA LEU A 620 30.67 -53.34 -15.32
C LEU A 620 31.21 -54.41 -16.28
N SER A 621 32.50 -54.37 -16.63
CA SER A 621 33.12 -55.44 -17.43
C SER A 621 33.23 -56.78 -16.70
N GLU A 622 33.31 -56.76 -15.37
CA GLU A 622 33.36 -57.94 -14.51
C GLU A 622 31.95 -58.52 -14.33
N THR A 623 30.92 -57.70 -14.12
CA THR A 623 29.51 -58.13 -14.08
C THR A 623 29.03 -58.65 -15.44
N LEU A 624 29.48 -58.06 -16.56
CA LEU A 624 29.15 -58.59 -17.89
C LEU A 624 29.84 -59.93 -18.18
N ARG A 625 31.03 -60.17 -17.62
CA ARG A 625 31.70 -61.49 -17.66
C ARG A 625 31.01 -62.49 -16.76
N GLU A 626 30.66 -62.12 -15.53
CA GLU A 626 29.88 -62.97 -14.62
C GLU A 626 28.52 -63.36 -15.21
N GLN A 627 27.86 -62.45 -15.95
CA GLN A 627 26.62 -62.78 -16.66
C GLN A 627 26.83 -63.69 -17.87
N GLN A 628 27.96 -63.58 -18.58
CA GLN A 628 28.31 -64.52 -19.64
C GLN A 628 28.65 -65.89 -19.07
N ASP A 629 29.38 -65.95 -17.96
CA ASP A 629 29.71 -67.20 -17.27
C ASP A 629 28.46 -67.88 -16.70
N LEU A 630 27.52 -67.13 -16.11
CA LEU A 630 26.22 -67.64 -15.64
C LEU A 630 25.31 -68.11 -16.80
N ALA A 631 25.32 -67.42 -17.94
CA ALA A 631 24.59 -67.85 -19.12
C ALA A 631 25.19 -69.12 -19.73
N ASP A 632 26.52 -69.24 -19.75
CA ASP A 632 27.23 -70.44 -20.21
C ASP A 632 27.10 -71.61 -19.22
N GLU A 633 27.00 -71.34 -17.91
CA GLU A 633 26.71 -72.35 -16.87
C GLU A 633 25.26 -72.82 -16.96
N ALA A 634 24.29 -71.90 -17.13
CA ALA A 634 22.88 -72.25 -17.35
C ALA A 634 22.67 -73.02 -18.67
N LEU A 635 23.43 -72.69 -19.72
CA LEU A 635 23.40 -73.41 -20.98
C LEU A 635 24.07 -74.80 -20.87
N ARG A 636 25.13 -74.93 -20.06
CA ARG A 636 25.76 -76.23 -19.73
C ARG A 636 24.88 -77.10 -18.84
N GLU A 637 24.15 -76.51 -17.89
CA GLU A 637 23.16 -77.19 -17.04
C GLU A 637 21.97 -77.68 -17.89
N ALA A 638 21.45 -76.83 -18.79
CA ALA A 638 20.39 -77.19 -19.73
C ALA A 638 20.82 -78.27 -20.74
N GLN A 639 22.12 -78.37 -21.07
CA GLN A 639 22.67 -79.44 -21.90
C GLN A 639 23.01 -80.72 -21.11
N ARG A 640 23.13 -80.63 -19.78
CA ARG A 640 23.39 -81.78 -18.89
C ARG A 640 22.14 -82.61 -18.59
N ASP A 641 20.95 -82.06 -18.79
CA ASP A 641 19.70 -82.84 -18.69
C ASP A 641 18.65 -82.49 -19.75
N PRO A 642 18.79 -83.00 -21.00
CA PRO A 642 17.78 -82.83 -22.04
C PRO A 642 16.59 -83.79 -21.93
N PHE A 643 16.62 -84.76 -21.00
CA PHE A 643 15.60 -85.81 -20.90
C PHE A 643 15.37 -86.23 -19.45
N GLY A 644 14.66 -85.37 -18.70
CA GLY A 644 14.05 -85.74 -17.42
C GLY A 644 13.02 -86.86 -17.59
N LEU A 645 13.50 -88.11 -17.55
CA LEU A 645 12.70 -89.34 -17.52
C LEU A 645 13.34 -90.41 -16.60
N GLY A 646 12.90 -90.40 -15.33
CA GLY A 646 12.64 -91.60 -14.53
C GLY A 646 13.70 -92.10 -13.54
N ARG A 647 13.35 -92.12 -12.24
CA ARG A 647 13.22 -93.28 -11.29
C ARG A 647 13.36 -92.77 -9.85
N GLN A 648 12.28 -92.58 -9.10
CA GLN A 648 11.58 -93.57 -8.25
C GLN A 648 12.47 -94.25 -7.19
N GLY A 649 12.22 -93.92 -5.92
CA GLY A 649 12.34 -94.86 -4.80
C GLY A 649 13.09 -94.37 -3.55
N MET A 650 12.33 -94.24 -2.46
CA MET A 650 12.61 -94.76 -1.10
C MET A 650 12.74 -93.72 0.04
N ASP A 651 11.64 -93.53 0.78
CA ASP A 651 11.63 -93.30 2.25
C ASP A 651 12.01 -94.63 2.95
N PRO A 652 12.66 -94.66 4.14
CA PRO A 652 12.03 -94.14 5.36
C PRO A 652 12.95 -93.64 6.52
N GLU A 653 12.30 -92.91 7.43
CA GLU A 653 12.41 -92.94 8.91
C GLU A 653 13.73 -92.71 9.69
N SER A 654 13.49 -92.12 10.87
CA SER A 654 14.28 -92.09 12.12
C SER A 654 15.38 -91.01 12.21
N GLY A 655 15.46 -90.18 13.24
CA GLY A 655 14.72 -90.06 14.49
C GLY A 655 15.52 -89.15 15.45
N GLY A 656 14.85 -88.53 16.41
CA GLY A 656 15.51 -87.97 17.60
C GLY A 656 15.19 -86.51 17.93
N ALA A 657 14.06 -86.28 18.59
CA ALA A 657 14.00 -85.33 19.71
C ALA A 657 14.77 -85.96 20.91
N PRO A 658 15.19 -85.24 21.97
CA PRO A 658 14.31 -84.39 22.81
C PRO A 658 14.96 -83.02 23.12
N GLY A 659 14.33 -82.05 23.72
CA GLY A 659 13.05 -81.95 24.42
C GLY A 659 13.12 -80.68 25.29
N GLU A 660 11.95 -80.09 25.49
CA GLU A 660 11.43 -79.37 26.68
C GLU A 660 12.26 -78.23 27.33
N GLY A 661 11.67 -77.12 27.80
CA GLY A 661 10.28 -76.66 27.91
C GLY A 661 10.19 -75.14 27.65
N GLU A 662 9.06 -74.58 27.21
CA GLU A 662 7.81 -74.35 27.97
C GLU A 662 8.09 -73.50 29.22
N VAL A 663 7.45 -72.37 29.53
CA VAL A 663 6.10 -71.81 29.37
C VAL A 663 6.32 -70.28 29.59
N GLY A 664 5.60 -69.28 29.05
CA GLY A 664 4.33 -69.18 28.38
C GLY A 664 3.62 -67.90 28.89
N ALA A 665 2.86 -67.27 27.97
CA ALA A 665 1.76 -66.30 28.14
C ALA A 665 2.04 -65.00 28.94
N GLY A 666 1.84 -63.78 28.42
CA GLY A 666 0.66 -63.25 27.71
C GLY A 666 -0.49 -62.97 28.70
N PRO A 667 -1.51 -62.16 28.39
CA PRO A 667 -1.64 -61.06 27.43
C PRO A 667 -2.26 -59.78 28.08
N GLU A 668 -2.32 -58.66 27.35
CA GLU A 668 -3.45 -57.70 27.22
C GLU A 668 -2.98 -56.40 26.54
#